data_AF-A0A5M9ZT01-F1
#
_entry.id   AF-A0A5M9ZT01-F1
#
_cell.length_a   1.000
_cell.length_b   1.000
_cell.length_c   1.000
_cell.angle_alpha   90.00
_cell.angle_beta   90.00
_cell.angle_gamma   90.00
#
_symmetry.space_group_name_H-M   'P 1'
#
loop_
_entity.id
_entity.type
_entity.pdbx_description
1 polymer ?
#
loop_
_entity_poly.entity_id
_entity_poly.type
_entity_poly.pdbx_seq_one_letter_code
_entity_poly.pdbx_strand_id
1 'polypeptide(L)'
;MMTHNNAWKTALGVIAVGAMAFTVAMPANATTTTSEQSNTNSISTTPTQSAQEAPKAQESQTSQVPPSDAVDFPGTPGTIEAKDSTTDFASVDGLKDVNGNPIAADANGTAKIEASQGSFNAVKVDASAAGAKFAVRSANKDAQINTGTVLYIPVAYDAKGVSVKIAASQGNTAIDVDGAAHTTNEAVAVTDTNTADFPKYVKVTFTAANYATAIMVDYASDSGYGTPDVQAKDKTYTFNASNAALLKDANGNAVDAANPTVQGTKGSFDDIKIDATSGKVYLRAADTQVNGGTTLYLPVAADAQGVSVTVQGTNNANLGLQLDGADIAVGKAASVSAASDGGARYVPLSFIGTGSFYLTTISVDYGSDTPAATTRTVTVGKGSDYQYQTIQSALDANESSLTDRLTLKIAPGDYQEQVTVTKPGVVFRNADDTAKQAVTIHEAYYAAMGDVTPDKDAKYDKAHAAGTNTSGTVLVKADGFSAYGITFQNDFNITTHPEEGSQTPAVAFYSSADKVNLVNCRMIGRQDTVWFNGNGRVNVENSYIEGTVDFVFGSADAYIHDTTLHMAHFAGKDNGYFTAPNTNKDHVGLVFDKCVFTVDAGNTKATLGRPWQTEVKQVTDASGNITGYDFTQQETGKYPVGASSATTLLESKVSGVKATVTSGGQKIDVRWSTWSRKLNGTNVDVSYHPAVRFVEYNSTDENGTAAPTYDYTVADNAQRKEFLVGKGVAVSADQLGGVRADLLAKMGIGTGAGKWDPSTDGGSTPDPDPKPDPEKTAVSVATPADVTTRAGVAPVLPATAVVTWSDGSATDEPVTWDTVPAESYAKPGSFTVAGKAAGLDVTVTVTVEAAPKTAVSVVAPAGVTTQVGTAPKLPATAKVTWSDNSVTDEPVTWDTVPAESYAKAGSFDVKGKAAGLDVTVHVTVKATQPDPGPKPDPNTPRGAIRDYWLANGGASGWLGKPTGAELAVKGGASQTFQGGTVFWSSSTGAHGVKGGVLSEYASLKWEQGKLGFPTSDENALRGGASQVFQNGQIHWTGSTGAHATFGAIQGYWSGSGWENGWLGYPTGDELSVKGGVSQTFQGGTVFWKRASGQTHGVRGGILGKYADLKWEQGKLGFPVSDENTGLRNGGASQVFEHGQIHWSPATGAYSTLGAIQDYWQSTGWENGWLGYPTSDEINDPLKKGEVYQNYQGGQIHWRSSNGSIYTTR
;
A
#
# COMPACT_ATOMS: atom_id res chain seq x y z
N MET A 1 19.01 -45.63 14.20
CA MET A 1 18.61 -46.98 13.73
C MET A 1 17.84 -46.76 12.43
N MET A 2 18.32 -47.26 11.28
CA MET A 2 17.93 -48.55 10.66
C MET A 2 16.45 -48.59 10.23
N THR A 3 16.04 -48.95 8.99
CA THR A 3 16.78 -49.32 7.74
C THR A 3 15.84 -49.36 6.50
N HIS A 4 16.43 -49.46 5.29
CA HIS A 4 15.87 -49.85 3.97
C HIS A 4 15.29 -48.71 3.07
N ASN A 5 15.58 -48.51 1.76
CA ASN A 5 16.06 -49.30 0.57
C ASN A 5 15.02 -50.28 -0.06
N ASN A 6 14.83 -50.42 -1.39
CA ASN A 6 15.46 -49.75 -2.57
C ASN A 6 14.74 -50.00 -3.95
N ALA A 7 15.03 -49.15 -4.95
CA ALA A 7 15.25 -49.45 -6.39
C ALA A 7 14.11 -49.79 -7.41
N TRP A 8 14.55 -49.88 -8.70
CA TRP A 8 13.92 -50.19 -10.02
C TRP A 8 13.59 -49.00 -10.95
N LYS A 9 13.80 -49.02 -12.28
CA LYS A 9 14.91 -49.52 -13.15
C LYS A 9 14.79 -48.91 -14.59
N THR A 10 15.71 -49.20 -15.52
CA THR A 10 16.07 -48.28 -16.64
C THR A 10 15.98 -48.82 -18.10
N ALA A 11 15.80 -47.90 -19.07
CA ALA A 11 16.55 -47.76 -20.37
C ALA A 11 15.91 -48.09 -21.75
N LEU A 12 16.45 -47.39 -22.79
CA LEU A 12 16.42 -47.59 -24.27
C LEU A 12 15.13 -47.23 -25.06
N GLY A 13 15.17 -46.66 -26.29
CA GLY A 13 16.30 -46.03 -27.04
C GLY A 13 16.08 -45.80 -28.57
N VAL A 14 16.85 -44.84 -29.15
CA VAL A 14 17.36 -44.76 -30.57
C VAL A 14 16.43 -44.38 -31.78
N ILE A 15 16.56 -43.11 -32.22
CA ILE A 15 16.84 -42.55 -33.60
C ILE A 15 16.20 -43.19 -34.88
N ALA A 16 15.54 -42.36 -35.76
CA ALA A 16 15.90 -42.15 -37.20
C ALA A 16 14.86 -41.47 -38.17
N VAL A 17 15.25 -40.32 -38.77
CA VAL A 17 15.15 -39.91 -40.22
C VAL A 17 13.82 -39.75 -41.01
N GLY A 18 13.53 -38.49 -41.41
CA GLY A 18 13.17 -38.07 -42.80
C GLY A 18 11.68 -37.98 -43.23
N ALA A 19 11.28 -37.23 -44.28
CA ALA A 19 11.90 -36.11 -45.02
C ALA A 19 10.90 -35.44 -46.03
N MET A 20 10.97 -34.10 -46.24
CA MET A 20 10.44 -33.32 -47.40
C MET A 20 8.90 -33.29 -47.65
N ALA A 21 8.26 -32.35 -48.40
CA ALA A 21 8.52 -30.94 -48.79
C ALA A 21 7.26 -30.31 -49.48
N PHE A 22 7.38 -29.06 -50.00
CA PHE A 22 6.51 -28.36 -51.00
C PHE A 22 5.25 -27.53 -50.61
N THR A 23 5.48 -26.21 -50.47
CA THR A 23 4.85 -25.06 -51.20
C THR A 23 3.34 -24.74 -51.24
N VAL A 24 3.02 -23.52 -50.76
CA VAL A 24 2.38 -22.36 -51.46
C VAL A 24 1.05 -22.53 -52.21
N ALA A 25 0.02 -21.77 -51.78
CA ALA A 25 -0.80 -20.89 -52.64
C ALA A 25 -1.61 -19.85 -51.82
N MET A 26 -1.81 -18.64 -52.37
CA MET A 26 -2.85 -17.68 -51.95
C MET A 26 -4.04 -17.74 -52.92
N PRO A 27 -5.19 -17.12 -52.58
CA PRO A 27 -5.66 -16.02 -53.43
C PRO A 27 -6.15 -14.78 -52.65
N ALA A 28 -6.59 -13.74 -53.37
CA ALA A 28 -6.98 -12.43 -52.85
C ALA A 28 -8.35 -11.96 -53.40
N ASN A 29 -8.71 -10.70 -53.11
CA ASN A 29 -9.89 -9.91 -53.57
C ASN A 29 -11.26 -10.22 -52.89
N ALA A 30 -12.20 -9.26 -52.76
CA ALA A 30 -12.13 -7.77 -52.77
C ALA A 30 -13.49 -7.12 -52.38
N THR A 31 -13.49 -5.77 -52.27
CA THR A 31 -14.58 -4.81 -52.63
C THR A 31 -15.86 -4.64 -51.77
N THR A 32 -15.99 -3.41 -51.21
CA THR A 32 -17.21 -2.52 -51.18
C THR A 32 -18.42 -2.90 -50.28
N THR A 33 -19.30 -1.98 -49.80
CA THR A 33 -19.58 -0.55 -50.14
C THR A 33 -20.25 0.21 -48.96
N THR A 34 -20.12 1.55 -48.92
CA THR A 34 -21.08 2.65 -48.53
C THR A 34 -22.38 2.39 -47.71
N SER A 35 -22.97 3.32 -46.94
CA SER A 35 -22.65 4.67 -46.38
C SER A 35 -23.86 5.13 -45.49
N GLU A 36 -24.22 6.37 -45.09
CA GLU A 36 -23.86 7.77 -45.42
C GLU A 36 -24.37 8.79 -44.34
N GLN A 37 -23.57 9.83 -43.98
CA GLN A 37 -23.98 11.21 -43.55
C GLN A 37 -24.95 11.44 -42.33
N SER A 38 -25.15 12.65 -41.77
CA SER A 38 -24.82 14.02 -42.24
C SER A 38 -24.46 15.06 -41.14
N ASN A 39 -23.50 15.96 -41.45
CA ASN A 39 -23.51 17.43 -41.24
C ASN A 39 -23.55 18.02 -39.80
N THR A 40 -22.90 19.16 -39.47
CA THR A 40 -22.07 20.19 -40.17
C THR A 40 -21.21 20.93 -39.11
N ASN A 41 -20.27 21.88 -39.31
CA ASN A 41 -19.85 22.84 -40.37
C ASN A 41 -18.29 22.95 -40.35
N SER A 42 -17.50 23.56 -41.26
CA SER A 42 -17.52 24.78 -42.12
C SER A 42 -17.01 26.06 -41.41
N ILE A 43 -16.06 26.89 -41.92
CA ILE A 43 -15.42 27.04 -43.26
C ILE A 43 -14.01 27.68 -43.07
N SER A 44 -12.90 27.25 -43.72
CA SER A 44 -12.37 27.51 -45.09
C SER A 44 -11.77 28.94 -45.31
N THR A 45 -10.68 29.17 -46.07
CA THR A 45 -10.45 28.92 -47.52
C THR A 45 -8.98 28.61 -47.94
N THR A 46 -8.76 28.23 -49.21
CA THR A 46 -7.46 28.18 -49.95
C THR A 46 -7.59 28.91 -51.30
N PRO A 47 -6.49 29.37 -51.94
CA PRO A 47 -6.12 28.86 -53.29
C PRO A 47 -4.58 28.86 -53.61
N THR A 48 -4.05 28.53 -54.82
CA THR A 48 -4.20 27.37 -55.74
C THR A 48 -3.26 27.53 -56.98
N GLN A 49 -2.54 26.47 -57.43
CA GLN A 49 -1.90 26.28 -58.78
C GLN A 49 -0.66 27.14 -59.20
N SER A 50 0.21 26.78 -60.18
CA SER A 50 0.41 25.54 -61.00
C SER A 50 1.72 25.52 -61.84
N ALA A 51 2.21 24.30 -62.20
CA ALA A 51 3.03 23.93 -63.40
C ALA A 51 4.47 24.53 -63.54
N GLN A 52 5.44 23.98 -64.30
CA GLN A 52 5.71 22.72 -65.04
C GLN A 52 7.27 22.51 -64.99
N GLU A 53 7.96 21.39 -65.27
CA GLU A 53 7.84 20.35 -66.30
C GLU A 53 8.69 19.08 -65.92
N ALA A 54 8.98 18.15 -66.86
CA ALA A 54 9.67 16.85 -66.63
C ALA A 54 10.72 16.57 -67.77
N PRO A 55 11.39 15.38 -67.95
CA PRO A 55 11.38 14.11 -67.19
C PRO A 55 12.75 13.36 -67.00
N LYS A 56 12.70 12.21 -66.30
CA LYS A 56 13.52 10.95 -66.40
C LYS A 56 14.94 10.96 -67.05
N ALA A 57 15.92 10.37 -66.35
CA ALA A 57 16.61 9.11 -66.73
C ALA A 57 17.67 8.65 -65.67
N GLN A 58 18.17 7.42 -65.77
CA GLN A 58 19.27 6.87 -64.95
C GLN A 58 20.63 7.00 -65.66
N GLU A 59 21.72 7.18 -64.92
CA GLU A 59 22.99 6.46 -65.16
C GLU A 59 23.87 6.46 -63.88
N SER A 60 25.04 5.82 -63.91
CA SER A 60 25.82 5.47 -62.69
C SER A 60 27.33 5.64 -62.85
N GLN A 61 28.05 5.81 -61.72
CA GLN A 61 29.51 6.00 -61.59
C GLN A 61 29.97 7.41 -62.04
N THR A 62 31.06 8.02 -61.54
CA THR A 62 32.14 7.56 -60.64
C THR A 62 32.60 8.69 -59.70
N SER A 63 33.46 8.38 -58.73
CA SER A 63 33.97 9.24 -57.63
C SER A 63 34.49 10.64 -57.97
N GLN A 64 34.13 11.63 -57.14
CA GLN A 64 35.04 12.67 -56.63
C GLN A 64 34.72 12.99 -55.16
N VAL A 65 35.71 13.51 -54.43
CA VAL A 65 35.63 13.83 -52.97
C VAL A 65 35.40 15.34 -52.78
N PRO A 66 34.36 15.78 -52.04
CA PRO A 66 34.19 17.18 -51.64
C PRO A 66 35.06 17.56 -50.41
N PRO A 67 35.24 18.86 -50.10
CA PRO A 67 36.06 19.32 -48.98
C PRO A 67 35.43 19.10 -47.60
N SER A 68 36.24 19.27 -46.55
CA SER A 68 35.80 19.28 -45.15
C SER A 68 35.12 20.59 -44.76
N ASP A 69 33.93 20.52 -44.17
CA ASP A 69 33.30 21.65 -43.48
C ASP A 69 34.08 22.08 -42.23
N ALA A 70 34.00 23.36 -41.88
CA ALA A 70 34.61 23.89 -40.66
C ALA A 70 33.72 23.60 -39.44
N VAL A 71 34.32 23.10 -38.36
CA VAL A 71 33.63 22.87 -37.09
C VAL A 71 33.53 24.18 -36.31
N ASP A 72 32.33 24.54 -35.86
CA ASP A 72 32.12 25.74 -35.04
C ASP A 72 32.70 25.57 -33.62
N PHE A 73 33.36 26.60 -33.09
CA PHE A 73 34.12 26.55 -31.84
C PHE A 73 33.60 27.62 -30.85
N PRO A 74 33.27 27.26 -29.60
CA PRO A 74 33.57 26.01 -28.89
C PRO A 74 32.62 24.83 -29.17
N GLY A 75 31.55 25.05 -29.93
CA GLY A 75 30.41 24.15 -30.05
C GLY A 75 29.54 24.12 -28.78
N THR A 76 28.68 23.12 -28.64
CA THR A 76 27.90 22.85 -27.42
C THR A 76 28.73 21.97 -26.46
N PRO A 77 28.60 22.12 -25.12
CA PRO A 77 29.09 21.12 -24.18
C PRO A 77 28.45 19.74 -24.37
N GLY A 78 29.08 18.71 -23.82
CA GLY A 78 28.43 17.41 -23.60
C GLY A 78 27.49 17.45 -22.38
N THR A 79 26.84 16.31 -22.09
CA THR A 79 26.08 16.13 -20.85
C THR A 79 26.97 16.31 -19.62
N ILE A 80 26.55 17.16 -18.68
CA ILE A 80 27.28 17.51 -17.46
C ILE A 80 26.28 17.52 -16.30
N GLU A 81 26.73 17.07 -15.13
CA GLU A 81 25.96 17.05 -13.89
C GLU A 81 26.22 18.33 -13.06
N ALA A 82 25.22 18.79 -12.32
CA ALA A 82 25.37 19.88 -11.36
C ALA A 82 26.03 19.38 -10.07
N LYS A 83 27.37 19.31 -10.07
CA LYS A 83 28.22 18.84 -8.97
C LYS A 83 29.48 19.69 -8.88
N ASP A 84 29.93 19.98 -7.67
CA ASP A 84 31.12 20.81 -7.43
C ASP A 84 32.35 20.24 -8.15
N SER A 85 33.10 21.08 -8.86
CA SER A 85 34.26 20.64 -9.64
C SER A 85 35.43 21.62 -9.56
N THR A 86 36.63 21.05 -9.47
CA THR A 86 37.90 21.80 -9.50
C THR A 86 38.82 21.17 -10.52
N THR A 87 39.19 21.94 -11.55
CA THR A 87 40.23 21.60 -12.53
C THR A 87 41.51 22.32 -12.13
N ASP A 88 42.46 21.59 -11.53
CA ASP A 88 43.80 22.12 -11.24
C ASP A 88 44.76 21.98 -12.45
N PHE A 89 45.96 22.53 -12.31
CA PHE A 89 47.01 22.53 -13.34
C PHE A 89 48.29 21.78 -12.91
N ALA A 90 48.15 20.76 -12.06
CA ALA A 90 49.27 19.94 -11.57
C ALA A 90 49.81 18.93 -12.60
N SER A 91 49.04 18.56 -13.62
CA SER A 91 49.52 17.84 -14.80
C SER A 91 49.15 18.54 -16.11
N VAL A 92 49.89 18.23 -17.17
CA VAL A 92 49.54 18.57 -18.56
C VAL A 92 48.54 17.57 -19.16
N ASP A 93 48.32 16.43 -18.50
CA ASP A 93 47.35 15.42 -18.93
C ASP A 93 45.95 16.04 -19.04
N GLY A 94 45.36 15.95 -20.23
CA GLY A 94 44.12 16.65 -20.57
C GLY A 94 44.29 17.80 -21.56
N LEU A 95 45.51 18.33 -21.77
CA LEU A 95 45.76 19.36 -22.79
C LEU A 95 45.76 18.75 -24.19
N LYS A 96 44.94 19.30 -25.09
CA LYS A 96 44.74 18.80 -26.46
C LYS A 96 44.72 19.92 -27.49
N ASP A 97 45.19 19.62 -28.70
CA ASP A 97 45.12 20.51 -29.87
C ASP A 97 43.67 20.65 -30.40
N VAL A 98 43.50 21.48 -31.43
CA VAL A 98 42.21 21.70 -32.13
C VAL A 98 41.59 20.41 -32.72
N ASN A 99 42.41 19.38 -32.98
CA ASN A 99 41.98 18.09 -33.52
C ASN A 99 41.70 17.05 -32.42
N GLY A 100 41.93 17.39 -31.14
CA GLY A 100 41.79 16.49 -30.00
C GLY A 100 43.03 15.64 -29.66
N ASN A 101 44.16 15.84 -30.34
CA ASN A 101 45.42 15.13 -30.05
C ASN A 101 46.05 15.66 -28.75
N PRO A 102 46.57 14.81 -27.84
CA PRO A 102 47.30 15.27 -26.66
C PRO A 102 48.54 16.12 -27.01
N ILE A 103 48.71 17.25 -26.31
CA ILE A 103 49.91 18.10 -26.43
C ILE A 103 50.93 17.67 -25.38
N ALA A 104 52.02 17.05 -25.84
CA ALA A 104 53.12 16.65 -24.95
C ALA A 104 53.83 17.85 -24.31
N ALA A 105 54.30 17.67 -23.07
CA ALA A 105 55.13 18.64 -22.38
C ALA A 105 56.54 18.75 -22.98
N ASP A 106 57.15 19.93 -22.84
CA ASP A 106 58.58 20.14 -23.06
C ASP A 106 59.43 19.54 -21.92
N ALA A 107 60.75 19.68 -22.04
CA ALA A 107 61.70 19.19 -21.03
C ALA A 107 61.59 19.87 -19.65
N ASN A 108 60.77 20.92 -19.51
CA ASN A 108 60.49 21.63 -18.26
C ASN A 108 59.09 21.29 -17.69
N GLY A 109 58.37 20.32 -18.29
CA GLY A 109 57.00 19.96 -17.88
C GLY A 109 55.93 20.95 -18.34
N THR A 110 56.23 21.79 -19.35
CA THR A 110 55.29 22.79 -19.88
C THR A 110 54.68 22.34 -21.21
N ALA A 111 53.34 22.31 -21.30
CA ALA A 111 52.61 22.09 -22.54
C ALA A 111 51.72 23.31 -22.84
N LYS A 112 51.55 23.69 -24.12
CA LYS A 112 50.91 24.97 -24.48
C LYS A 112 50.03 24.95 -25.74
N ILE A 113 49.05 25.84 -25.76
CA ILE A 113 48.28 26.28 -26.92
C ILE A 113 48.61 27.76 -27.15
N GLU A 114 49.02 28.12 -28.36
CA GLU A 114 49.45 29.47 -28.77
C GLU A 114 49.24 29.62 -30.28
N ALA A 115 48.65 30.74 -30.71
CA ALA A 115 48.19 30.96 -32.09
C ALA A 115 47.26 29.85 -32.64
N SER A 116 46.49 29.22 -31.75
CA SER A 116 45.59 28.10 -32.10
C SER A 116 44.49 27.91 -31.05
N GLN A 117 43.57 26.99 -31.32
CA GLN A 117 42.52 26.53 -30.41
C GLN A 117 42.83 25.13 -29.87
N GLY A 118 42.11 24.70 -28.84
CA GLY A 118 42.23 23.37 -28.26
C GLY A 118 41.35 23.19 -27.02
N SER A 119 41.79 22.33 -26.11
CA SER A 119 41.09 22.11 -24.83
C SER A 119 42.02 21.67 -23.70
N PHE A 120 41.58 21.88 -22.46
CA PHE A 120 42.17 21.29 -21.27
C PHE A 120 41.05 20.61 -20.48
N ASN A 121 41.06 19.26 -20.44
CA ASN A 121 39.95 18.45 -19.95
C ASN A 121 38.62 18.84 -20.64
N ALA A 122 37.62 19.30 -19.88
CA ALA A 122 36.33 19.74 -20.43
C ALA A 122 36.32 21.22 -20.91
N VAL A 123 37.30 22.03 -20.49
CA VAL A 123 37.39 23.46 -20.82
C VAL A 123 37.92 23.62 -22.25
N LYS A 124 37.21 24.34 -23.12
CA LYS A 124 37.74 24.71 -24.44
C LYS A 124 38.62 25.96 -24.30
N VAL A 125 39.70 26.00 -25.08
CA VAL A 125 40.72 27.04 -25.00
C VAL A 125 40.89 27.68 -26.37
N ASP A 126 40.67 28.99 -26.46
CA ASP A 126 41.05 29.78 -27.63
C ASP A 126 42.26 30.66 -27.30
N ALA A 127 43.39 30.38 -27.95
CA ALA A 127 44.59 31.20 -27.92
C ALA A 127 45.02 31.60 -29.36
N SER A 128 44.06 31.75 -30.27
CA SER A 128 44.29 32.13 -31.67
C SER A 128 44.65 33.62 -31.85
N ALA A 129 44.23 34.47 -30.91
CA ALA A 129 44.53 35.90 -30.94
C ALA A 129 46.03 36.20 -30.79
N ALA A 130 46.50 37.28 -31.41
CA ALA A 130 47.92 37.63 -31.43
C ALA A 130 48.47 37.93 -30.02
N GLY A 131 49.36 37.07 -29.52
CA GLY A 131 49.96 37.15 -28.18
C GLY A 131 49.24 36.33 -27.10
N ALA A 132 48.05 35.80 -27.41
CA ALA A 132 47.34 34.87 -26.54
C ALA A 132 48.12 33.56 -26.38
N LYS A 133 47.96 32.94 -25.21
CA LYS A 133 48.69 31.73 -24.80
C LYS A 133 48.01 31.13 -23.59
N PHE A 134 47.79 29.82 -23.66
CA PHE A 134 47.47 28.98 -22.51
C PHE A 134 48.60 27.94 -22.37
N ALA A 135 49.36 27.98 -21.27
CA ALA A 135 50.49 27.09 -21.05
C ALA A 135 50.44 26.48 -19.64
N VAL A 136 50.14 25.18 -19.57
CA VAL A 136 50.07 24.41 -18.33
C VAL A 136 51.50 24.01 -17.92
N ARG A 137 51.87 24.32 -16.68
CA ARG A 137 53.22 24.15 -16.13
C ARG A 137 53.16 23.22 -14.92
N SER A 138 53.19 21.91 -15.16
CA SER A 138 53.01 20.90 -14.10
C SER A 138 53.99 21.05 -12.94
N ALA A 139 55.24 21.44 -13.22
CA ALA A 139 56.28 21.73 -12.22
C ALA A 139 55.95 22.92 -11.30
N ASN A 140 55.14 23.88 -11.76
CA ASN A 140 54.66 25.03 -11.00
C ASN A 140 53.26 24.82 -10.41
N LYS A 141 52.51 23.82 -10.89
CA LYS A 141 51.08 23.59 -10.59
C LYS A 141 50.18 24.79 -10.94
N ASP A 142 50.50 25.45 -12.04
CA ASP A 142 49.73 26.58 -12.57
C ASP A 142 49.65 26.54 -14.11
N ALA A 143 48.70 27.28 -14.66
CA ALA A 143 48.64 27.63 -16.07
C ALA A 143 48.99 29.11 -16.24
N GLN A 144 49.98 29.40 -17.07
CA GLN A 144 50.20 30.75 -17.59
C GLN A 144 49.13 31.04 -18.66
N ILE A 145 48.36 32.10 -18.43
CA ILE A 145 47.30 32.54 -19.34
C ILE A 145 47.57 33.99 -19.73
N ASN A 146 47.86 34.25 -21.01
CA ASN A 146 48.15 35.60 -21.50
C ASN A 146 46.87 36.37 -21.89
N THR A 147 46.96 37.70 -21.93
CA THR A 147 45.95 38.59 -22.53
C THR A 147 45.50 38.10 -23.91
N GLY A 148 44.19 38.15 -24.17
CA GLY A 148 43.57 37.72 -25.42
C GLY A 148 43.24 36.22 -25.49
N THR A 149 43.60 35.44 -24.46
CA THR A 149 43.17 34.05 -24.33
C THR A 149 41.73 33.99 -23.82
N VAL A 150 40.92 33.11 -24.39
CA VAL A 150 39.54 32.84 -23.94
C VAL A 150 39.44 31.40 -23.46
N LEU A 151 38.86 31.22 -22.27
CA LEU A 151 38.40 29.93 -21.78
C LEU A 151 36.89 29.83 -21.93
N TYR A 152 36.42 28.64 -22.28
CA TYR A 152 35.01 28.28 -22.31
C TYR A 152 34.81 27.16 -21.30
N ILE A 153 34.27 27.51 -20.13
CA ILE A 153 34.14 26.63 -18.96
C ILE A 153 32.72 26.07 -18.94
N PRO A 154 32.51 24.75 -19.09
CA PRO A 154 31.18 24.22 -19.25
C PRO A 154 30.46 24.05 -17.91
N VAL A 155 29.17 24.38 -17.87
CA VAL A 155 28.31 24.34 -16.67
C VAL A 155 26.96 23.69 -16.98
N ALA A 156 26.42 22.98 -15.99
CA ALA A 156 25.06 22.47 -15.98
C ALA A 156 24.07 23.51 -15.41
N TYR A 157 22.77 23.26 -15.57
CA TYR A 157 21.74 24.06 -14.93
C TYR A 157 21.58 23.67 -13.45
N ASP A 158 21.45 24.66 -12.57
CA ASP A 158 21.02 24.47 -11.19
C ASP A 158 19.99 25.54 -10.79
N ALA A 159 18.82 25.11 -10.33
CA ALA A 159 17.75 25.99 -9.86
C ALA A 159 18.09 26.74 -8.55
N LYS A 160 19.06 26.25 -7.76
CA LYS A 160 19.62 26.94 -6.60
C LYS A 160 20.79 27.89 -6.98
N GLY A 161 21.33 27.76 -8.20
CA GLY A 161 22.36 28.64 -8.80
C GLY A 161 23.76 28.03 -8.84
N VAL A 162 24.57 28.44 -9.82
CA VAL A 162 25.97 28.00 -10.02
C VAL A 162 26.91 29.19 -10.14
N SER A 163 28.16 29.03 -9.69
CA SER A 163 29.21 30.06 -9.82
C SER A 163 30.52 29.49 -10.36
N VAL A 164 31.31 30.35 -11.01
CA VAL A 164 32.60 30.00 -11.63
C VAL A 164 33.70 30.89 -11.04
N LYS A 165 34.87 30.29 -10.77
CA LYS A 165 36.02 30.98 -10.17
C LYS A 165 37.34 30.56 -10.79
N ILE A 166 38.15 31.55 -11.19
CA ILE A 166 39.55 31.35 -11.59
C ILE A 166 40.43 31.60 -10.37
N ALA A 167 40.98 30.56 -9.74
CA ALA A 167 41.92 30.72 -8.64
C ALA A 167 43.32 31.07 -9.18
N ALA A 168 44.00 32.06 -8.58
CA ALA A 168 45.32 32.53 -9.03
C ALA A 168 46.23 32.94 -7.86
N SER A 169 47.48 32.47 -7.87
CA SER A 169 48.43 32.60 -6.76
C SER A 169 49.17 33.94 -6.69
N GLN A 170 49.25 34.68 -7.80
CA GLN A 170 50.00 35.94 -7.91
C GLN A 170 49.13 37.20 -7.75
N GLY A 171 47.98 37.05 -7.07
CA GLY A 171 47.01 38.14 -6.83
C GLY A 171 45.90 38.24 -7.88
N ASN A 172 44.97 39.16 -7.65
CA ASN A 172 43.77 39.32 -8.46
C ASN A 172 44.11 40.02 -9.78
N THR A 173 43.77 39.37 -10.89
CA THR A 173 43.99 39.86 -12.26
C THR A 173 42.64 40.13 -12.93
N ALA A 174 42.54 41.15 -13.79
CA ALA A 174 41.30 41.47 -14.49
C ALA A 174 40.95 40.41 -15.54
N ILE A 175 39.68 40.00 -15.53
CA ILE A 175 39.05 39.07 -16.49
C ILE A 175 37.67 39.62 -16.90
N ASP A 176 37.19 39.20 -18.05
CA ASP A 176 35.80 39.40 -18.48
C ASP A 176 35.09 38.04 -18.46
N VAL A 177 33.90 37.97 -17.88
CA VAL A 177 33.08 36.76 -17.75
C VAL A 177 31.71 37.04 -18.37
N ASP A 178 31.38 36.35 -19.46
CA ASP A 178 30.16 36.56 -20.26
C ASP A 178 29.88 38.04 -20.63
N GLY A 179 30.93 38.88 -20.76
CA GLY A 179 30.82 40.31 -21.08
C GLY A 179 30.76 41.26 -19.86
N ALA A 180 30.95 40.74 -18.65
CA ALA A 180 31.04 41.51 -17.41
C ALA A 180 32.48 41.51 -16.84
N ALA A 181 32.94 42.65 -16.31
CA ALA A 181 34.29 42.80 -15.78
C ALA A 181 34.39 42.29 -14.33
N HIS A 182 35.27 41.30 -14.11
CA HIS A 182 35.52 40.62 -12.82
C HIS A 182 37.02 40.44 -12.56
N THR A 183 37.38 39.82 -11.44
CA THR A 183 38.78 39.49 -11.10
C THR A 183 39.03 38.01 -10.81
N THR A 184 40.25 37.53 -11.02
CA THR A 184 40.65 36.20 -10.52
C THR A 184 40.59 36.16 -8.99
N ASN A 185 40.32 35.00 -8.42
CA ASN A 185 39.97 34.70 -7.01
C ASN A 185 38.55 35.10 -6.56
N GLU A 186 37.84 35.91 -7.34
CA GLU A 186 36.40 36.17 -7.23
C GLU A 186 35.59 34.92 -7.60
N ALA A 187 34.41 34.76 -7.01
CA ALA A 187 33.43 33.75 -7.45
C ALA A 187 32.28 34.48 -8.16
N VAL A 188 32.09 34.17 -9.44
CA VAL A 188 31.16 34.87 -10.33
C VAL A 188 29.94 34.00 -10.55
N ALA A 189 28.78 34.43 -10.06
CA ALA A 189 27.52 33.70 -10.26
C ALA A 189 27.10 33.74 -11.74
N VAL A 190 26.70 32.60 -12.29
CA VAL A 190 26.10 32.52 -13.62
C VAL A 190 24.66 33.03 -13.49
N THR A 191 24.40 34.22 -14.05
CA THR A 191 23.13 34.95 -13.91
C THR A 191 21.99 34.43 -14.80
N ASP A 192 22.27 33.40 -15.58
CA ASP A 192 21.34 32.80 -16.53
C ASP A 192 20.50 31.72 -15.85
N THR A 193 19.18 31.84 -15.96
CA THR A 193 18.19 30.99 -15.31
C THR A 193 17.31 30.22 -16.30
N ASN A 194 17.58 30.31 -17.61
CA ASN A 194 16.80 29.62 -18.64
C ASN A 194 17.30 28.17 -18.83
N THR A 195 16.51 27.19 -18.37
CA THR A 195 16.86 25.76 -18.49
C THR A 195 17.17 25.30 -19.92
N ALA A 196 16.58 25.93 -20.92
CA ALA A 196 16.76 25.56 -22.33
C ALA A 196 18.15 25.91 -22.91
N ASP A 197 18.88 26.82 -22.25
CA ASP A 197 20.20 27.26 -22.72
C ASP A 197 21.36 26.39 -22.18
N PHE A 198 21.08 25.41 -21.31
CA PHE A 198 22.07 24.55 -20.65
C PHE A 198 22.10 23.10 -21.21
N PRO A 199 23.22 22.36 -21.10
CA PRO A 199 24.51 22.80 -20.56
C PRO A 199 25.21 23.78 -21.49
N LYS A 200 25.88 24.80 -20.93
CA LYS A 200 26.52 25.88 -21.69
C LYS A 200 27.96 26.10 -21.30
N TYR A 201 28.71 26.82 -22.15
CA TYR A 201 30.02 27.36 -21.78
C TYR A 201 29.86 28.77 -21.23
N VAL A 202 30.36 29.01 -20.01
CA VAL A 202 30.68 30.35 -19.50
C VAL A 202 31.99 30.79 -20.16
N LYS A 203 31.98 31.97 -20.79
CA LYS A 203 33.11 32.52 -21.53
C LYS A 203 33.93 33.44 -20.63
N VAL A 204 35.18 33.07 -20.36
CA VAL A 204 36.13 33.86 -19.58
C VAL A 204 37.26 34.38 -20.48
N THR A 205 37.28 35.69 -20.73
CA THR A 205 38.29 36.35 -21.56
C THR A 205 39.35 37.01 -20.67
N PHE A 206 40.62 36.65 -20.84
CA PHE A 206 41.72 37.21 -20.05
C PHE A 206 42.18 38.55 -20.65
N THR A 207 41.99 39.63 -19.91
CA THR A 207 42.40 40.99 -20.35
C THR A 207 43.82 41.34 -19.90
N ALA A 208 44.29 40.75 -18.80
CA ALA A 208 45.68 40.80 -18.34
C ALA A 208 46.27 39.38 -18.20
N ALA A 209 47.59 39.26 -18.24
CA ALA A 209 48.27 37.99 -18.09
C ALA A 209 48.22 37.50 -16.62
N ASN A 210 47.96 36.20 -16.43
CA ASN A 210 47.70 35.58 -15.14
C ASN A 210 48.45 34.23 -14.99
N TYR A 211 48.63 33.80 -13.74
CA TYR A 211 49.04 32.44 -13.39
C TYR A 211 47.93 31.79 -12.55
N ALA A 212 47.03 31.09 -13.23
CA ALA A 212 45.89 30.43 -12.61
C ALA A 212 46.34 29.10 -12.00
N THR A 213 45.92 28.79 -10.78
CA THR A 213 46.22 27.52 -10.09
C THR A 213 45.10 26.51 -10.23
N ALA A 214 43.85 26.97 -10.41
CA ALA A 214 42.69 26.12 -10.70
C ALA A 214 41.55 26.90 -11.34
N ILE A 215 40.65 26.17 -12.01
CA ILE A 215 39.29 26.61 -12.36
C ILE A 215 38.33 25.85 -11.45
N MET A 216 37.41 26.56 -10.81
CA MET A 216 36.38 26.00 -9.94
C MET A 216 34.99 26.31 -10.49
N VAL A 217 34.07 25.36 -10.36
CA VAL A 217 32.63 25.52 -10.62
C VAL A 217 31.88 24.96 -9.41
N ASP A 218 31.19 25.83 -8.69
CA ASP A 218 30.54 25.52 -7.41
C ASP A 218 29.01 25.67 -7.58
N TYR A 219 28.23 24.65 -7.18
CA TYR A 219 26.77 24.55 -7.36
C TYR A 219 26.04 24.63 -6.01
N ALA A 220 25.07 25.52 -5.88
CA ALA A 220 24.35 25.73 -4.62
C ALA A 220 23.35 24.61 -4.25
N SER A 221 23.14 23.64 -5.14
CA SER A 221 22.47 22.37 -4.83
C SER A 221 23.40 21.27 -4.30
N ASP A 222 24.72 21.36 -4.48
CA ASP A 222 25.67 20.44 -3.87
C ASP A 222 25.85 20.80 -2.37
N SER A 223 26.21 19.78 -1.58
CA SER A 223 26.53 19.92 -0.16
C SER A 223 28.05 20.01 0.10
N GLY A 224 28.87 19.68 -0.91
CA GLY A 224 30.32 19.52 -0.78
C GLY A 224 30.73 18.29 0.05
N TYR A 225 29.79 17.43 0.45
CA TYR A 225 30.03 16.18 1.19
C TYR A 225 29.82 14.91 0.35
N GLY A 226 29.41 15.05 -0.92
CA GLY A 226 29.10 13.93 -1.81
C GLY A 226 27.87 13.11 -1.41
N THR A 227 27.75 11.92 -1.98
CA THR A 227 26.67 10.97 -1.67
C THR A 227 26.89 10.31 -0.29
N PRO A 228 25.91 10.32 0.64
CA PRO A 228 25.99 9.56 1.88
C PRO A 228 25.86 8.04 1.64
N ASP A 229 26.67 7.25 2.35
CA ASP A 229 26.44 5.81 2.51
C ASP A 229 25.38 5.61 3.60
N VAL A 230 24.12 5.46 3.18
CA VAL A 230 22.95 5.36 4.06
C VAL A 230 21.89 4.46 3.42
N GLN A 231 21.21 3.67 4.26
CA GLN A 231 20.11 2.79 3.84
C GLN A 231 18.78 3.45 4.17
N ALA A 232 17.72 3.14 3.41
CA ALA A 232 16.35 3.51 3.77
C ALA A 232 15.93 2.70 5.01
N LYS A 233 16.21 3.25 6.20
CA LYS A 233 15.96 2.65 7.51
C LYS A 233 15.72 3.69 8.59
N ASP A 234 14.73 3.43 9.44
CA ASP A 234 14.33 4.35 10.50
C ASP A 234 15.48 4.62 11.48
N LYS A 235 15.84 5.89 11.63
CA LYS A 235 16.99 6.31 12.47
C LYS A 235 16.65 7.53 13.32
N THR A 236 16.63 7.33 14.64
CA THR A 236 16.48 8.40 15.63
C THR A 236 17.84 8.79 16.23
N TYR A 237 18.26 10.01 15.95
CA TYR A 237 19.42 10.68 16.53
C TYR A 237 19.05 11.32 17.86
N THR A 238 19.78 11.00 18.92
CA THR A 238 19.55 11.57 20.26
C THR A 238 20.68 12.55 20.61
N PHE A 239 20.32 13.81 20.83
CA PHE A 239 21.23 14.95 20.92
C PHE A 239 21.43 15.41 22.37
N ASN A 240 22.23 14.68 23.14
CA ASN A 240 22.65 15.10 24.49
C ASN A 240 24.07 14.62 24.82
N ALA A 241 24.60 15.05 25.96
CA ALA A 241 25.99 14.81 26.39
C ALA A 241 26.38 13.34 26.62
N SER A 242 25.46 12.38 26.77
CA SER A 242 25.84 10.95 26.78
C SER A 242 26.45 10.52 25.45
N ASN A 243 26.10 11.21 24.37
CA ASN A 243 26.52 10.92 23.01
C ASN A 243 27.66 11.84 22.54
N ALA A 244 28.35 12.53 23.45
CA ALA A 244 29.43 13.47 23.13
C ALA A 244 30.57 12.85 22.28
N ALA A 245 30.84 11.55 22.42
CA ALA A 245 31.82 10.83 21.62
C ALA A 245 31.47 10.72 20.11
N LEU A 246 30.22 10.99 19.73
CA LEU A 246 29.79 11.04 18.32
C LEU A 246 30.06 12.41 17.68
N LEU A 247 30.28 13.48 18.46
CA LEU A 247 30.55 14.83 17.97
C LEU A 247 32.04 14.99 17.62
N LYS A 248 32.31 15.47 16.40
CA LYS A 248 33.64 15.56 15.80
C LYS A 248 33.92 16.91 15.15
N ASP A 249 35.19 17.28 15.12
CA ASP A 249 35.71 18.47 14.43
C ASP A 249 35.71 18.31 12.89
N ALA A 250 36.13 19.36 12.18
CA ALA A 250 36.24 19.38 10.71
C ALA A 250 37.22 18.33 10.14
N ASN A 251 38.09 17.74 10.97
CA ASN A 251 39.07 16.74 10.59
C ASN A 251 38.62 15.30 10.95
N GLY A 252 37.45 15.15 11.59
CA GLY A 252 36.92 13.86 12.07
C GLY A 252 37.41 13.43 13.47
N ASN A 253 38.17 14.26 14.19
CA ASN A 253 38.58 13.99 15.57
C ASN A 253 37.41 14.23 16.53
N ALA A 254 37.29 13.42 17.59
CA ALA A 254 36.33 13.70 18.66
C ALA A 254 36.63 15.05 19.36
N VAL A 255 35.59 15.81 19.68
CA VAL A 255 35.72 17.07 20.43
C VAL A 255 35.98 16.83 21.93
N ASP A 256 36.34 17.89 22.65
CA ASP A 256 36.52 17.82 24.12
C ASP A 256 35.21 17.41 24.82
N ALA A 257 35.22 16.26 25.49
CA ALA A 257 34.07 15.75 26.23
C ALA A 257 33.68 16.61 27.45
N ALA A 258 34.58 17.46 27.96
CA ALA A 258 34.26 18.44 29.00
C ALA A 258 33.58 19.72 28.46
N ASN A 259 33.68 19.96 27.14
CA ASN A 259 33.04 21.09 26.44
C ASN A 259 32.67 20.69 24.99
N PRO A 260 31.68 19.80 24.80
CA PRO A 260 31.38 19.19 23.50
C PRO A 260 30.69 20.19 22.56
N THR A 261 31.51 21.02 21.90
CA THR A 261 31.12 22.16 21.07
C THR A 261 31.71 22.06 19.66
N VAL A 262 30.91 22.39 18.64
CA VAL A 262 31.39 22.77 17.30
C VAL A 262 30.87 24.20 17.02
N GLN A 263 31.77 25.16 16.80
CA GLN A 263 31.44 26.58 16.66
C GLN A 263 32.48 27.29 15.78
N GLY A 264 32.04 28.14 14.85
CA GLY A 264 32.92 28.87 13.94
C GLY A 264 33.65 27.98 12.93
N THR A 265 33.19 26.74 12.72
CA THR A 265 33.82 25.72 11.89
C THR A 265 32.83 24.64 11.46
N LYS A 266 33.24 23.75 10.56
CA LYS A 266 32.52 22.52 10.19
C LYS A 266 32.80 21.38 11.18
N GLY A 267 31.99 20.34 11.15
CA GLY A 267 32.16 19.14 11.97
C GLY A 267 31.19 18.02 11.56
N SER A 268 30.99 17.05 12.45
CA SER A 268 29.97 16.00 12.28
C SER A 268 29.45 15.47 13.61
N PHE A 269 28.24 14.93 13.63
CA PHE A 269 27.68 14.17 14.75
C PHE A 269 27.16 12.83 14.22
N ASP A 270 27.80 11.73 14.63
CA ASP A 270 27.64 10.42 14.01
C ASP A 270 27.97 10.46 12.50
N ASP A 271 26.98 10.32 11.62
CA ASP A 271 27.07 10.49 10.17
C ASP A 271 26.50 11.83 9.66
N ILE A 272 25.73 12.57 10.46
CA ILE A 272 25.27 13.94 10.16
C ILE A 272 26.47 14.88 10.02
N LYS A 273 26.54 15.68 8.95
CA LYS A 273 27.56 16.73 8.82
C LYS A 273 27.04 18.04 9.41
N ILE A 274 27.93 18.83 9.97
CA ILE A 274 27.59 20.09 10.65
C ILE A 274 28.33 21.21 9.93
N ASP A 275 27.59 22.21 9.44
CA ASP A 275 28.16 23.54 9.22
C ASP A 275 27.71 24.46 10.37
N ALA A 276 28.69 24.86 11.20
CA ALA A 276 28.52 25.85 12.25
C ALA A 276 29.51 27.01 12.04
N THR A 277 29.92 27.30 10.80
CA THR A 277 30.86 28.39 10.47
C THR A 277 30.34 29.77 10.90
N SER A 278 29.02 29.99 10.79
CA SER A 278 28.33 31.17 11.35
C SER A 278 27.53 30.89 12.63
N GLY A 279 27.62 29.68 13.18
CA GLY A 279 26.69 29.14 14.18
C GLY A 279 27.38 28.42 15.34
N LYS A 280 26.64 27.52 16.00
CA LYS A 280 27.12 26.71 17.14
C LYS A 280 26.24 25.47 17.36
N VAL A 281 26.88 24.34 17.63
CA VAL A 281 26.29 23.14 18.26
C VAL A 281 27.01 22.90 19.60
N TYR A 282 26.28 22.65 20.69
CA TYR A 282 26.85 22.29 22.00
C TYR A 282 25.94 21.35 22.81
N LEU A 283 26.46 20.16 23.13
CA LEU A 283 25.72 19.12 23.85
C LEU A 283 25.64 19.44 25.34
N ARG A 284 24.44 19.31 25.91
CA ARG A 284 24.10 19.49 27.33
C ARG A 284 23.54 18.18 27.91
N ALA A 285 23.33 18.14 29.21
CA ALA A 285 22.96 16.90 29.92
C ALA A 285 21.66 16.23 29.43
N ALA A 286 20.69 16.99 28.90
CA ALA A 286 19.39 16.49 28.46
C ALA A 286 19.01 16.87 27.02
N ASP A 287 19.78 17.75 26.39
CA ASP A 287 19.48 18.38 25.09
C ASP A 287 20.78 18.91 24.45
N THR A 288 20.68 19.60 23.31
CA THR A 288 21.79 20.25 22.60
C THR A 288 21.41 21.67 22.22
N GLN A 289 22.22 22.65 22.60
CA GLN A 289 22.09 24.02 22.15
C GLN A 289 22.55 24.12 20.68
N VAL A 290 21.64 24.48 19.79
CA VAL A 290 21.93 24.85 18.40
C VAL A 290 21.61 26.34 18.21
N ASN A 291 22.56 27.13 17.73
CA ASN A 291 22.33 28.56 17.46
C ASN A 291 21.94 28.81 16.00
N GLY A 292 21.29 29.95 15.75
CA GLY A 292 21.10 30.45 14.38
C GLY A 292 22.43 30.61 13.63
N GLY A 293 22.42 30.37 12.33
CA GLY A 293 23.64 30.29 11.50
C GLY A 293 24.28 28.90 11.46
N THR A 294 23.53 27.86 11.85
CA THR A 294 23.96 26.45 11.83
C THR A 294 23.09 25.64 10.86
N THR A 295 23.69 24.76 10.07
CA THR A 295 22.97 23.76 9.25
C THR A 295 23.48 22.36 9.56
N LEU A 296 22.53 21.45 9.83
CA LEU A 296 22.77 20.02 10.02
C LEU A 296 22.40 19.30 8.72
N TYR A 297 23.36 18.60 8.12
CA TYR A 297 23.19 17.88 6.87
C TYR A 297 22.88 16.42 7.19
N LEU A 298 21.60 16.06 7.10
CA LEU A 298 21.07 14.75 7.45
C LEU A 298 21.31 13.76 6.30
N PRO A 299 21.98 12.61 6.51
CA PRO A 299 22.10 11.59 5.47
C PRO A 299 20.74 10.93 5.26
N VAL A 300 20.19 11.04 4.05
CA VAL A 300 18.88 10.47 3.67
C VAL A 300 19.04 9.60 2.44
N ALA A 301 18.58 8.35 2.52
CA ALA A 301 18.52 7.43 1.39
C ALA A 301 17.33 7.77 0.46
N ALA A 302 17.40 7.32 -0.79
CA ALA A 302 16.23 7.34 -1.66
C ALA A 302 15.22 6.27 -1.21
N ASP A 303 13.95 6.65 -1.11
CA ASP A 303 12.83 5.74 -0.89
C ASP A 303 11.64 6.14 -1.79
N ALA A 304 11.13 5.19 -2.57
CA ALA A 304 9.96 5.36 -3.41
C ALA A 304 8.65 5.51 -2.60
N GLN A 305 8.66 5.11 -1.33
CA GLN A 305 7.56 5.29 -0.37
C GLN A 305 7.70 6.60 0.44
N GLY A 306 8.67 7.44 0.07
CA GLY A 306 8.99 8.72 0.69
C GLY A 306 9.83 8.60 1.95
N VAL A 307 10.27 9.76 2.46
CA VAL A 307 10.98 9.90 3.74
C VAL A 307 10.37 11.08 4.50
N SER A 308 10.33 11.00 5.83
CA SER A 308 9.97 12.13 6.70
C SER A 308 11.03 12.36 7.77
N VAL A 309 11.13 13.61 8.24
CA VAL A 309 12.00 14.00 9.34
C VAL A 309 11.17 14.65 10.43
N THR A 310 11.31 14.19 11.67
CA THR A 310 10.67 14.76 12.86
C THR A 310 11.74 15.36 13.76
N VAL A 311 11.67 16.67 14.01
CA VAL A 311 12.65 17.40 14.86
C VAL A 311 12.01 17.75 16.21
N GLN A 312 12.60 17.28 17.30
CA GLN A 312 12.12 17.51 18.67
C GLN A 312 13.04 18.46 19.44
N GLY A 313 12.47 19.34 20.26
CA GLY A 313 13.23 20.26 21.09
C GLY A 313 12.43 21.47 21.58
N THR A 314 13.12 22.49 22.09
CA THR A 314 12.50 23.75 22.54
C THR A 314 13.09 24.96 21.80
N ASN A 315 12.25 25.69 21.06
CA ASN A 315 12.65 26.90 20.35
C ASN A 315 12.44 28.13 21.24
N ASN A 316 13.42 28.46 22.09
CA ASN A 316 13.31 29.53 23.10
C ASN A 316 13.53 30.96 22.53
N ALA A 317 13.66 31.12 21.22
CA ALA A 317 13.98 32.41 20.58
C ALA A 317 13.30 32.64 19.22
N ASN A 318 12.37 31.78 18.81
CA ASN A 318 11.74 31.80 17.48
C ASN A 318 12.76 31.80 16.32
N LEU A 319 13.80 30.96 16.41
CA LEU A 319 14.62 30.64 15.24
C LEU A 319 13.74 30.01 14.15
N GLY A 320 13.96 30.40 12.89
CA GLY A 320 13.42 29.68 11.74
C GLY A 320 14.05 28.29 11.66
N LEU A 321 13.24 27.27 11.42
CA LEU A 321 13.68 25.88 11.28
C LEU A 321 13.25 25.37 9.91
N GLN A 322 14.22 25.13 9.02
CA GLN A 322 13.96 24.77 7.63
C GLN A 322 14.59 23.44 7.24
N LEU A 323 13.84 22.60 6.52
CA LEU A 323 14.28 21.31 5.98
C LEU A 323 14.23 21.38 4.44
N ASP A 324 15.38 21.19 3.78
CA ASP A 324 15.59 21.47 2.33
C ASP A 324 15.09 22.86 1.87
N GLY A 325 15.08 23.83 2.79
CA GLY A 325 14.61 25.20 2.57
C GLY A 325 13.11 25.45 2.83
N ALA A 326 12.32 24.44 3.19
CA ALA A 326 10.92 24.60 3.59
C ALA A 326 10.80 24.76 5.13
N ASP A 327 9.98 25.71 5.60
CA ASP A 327 9.72 25.90 7.04
C ASP A 327 9.00 24.68 7.65
N ILE A 328 9.47 24.18 8.80
CA ILE A 328 8.91 23.03 9.49
C ILE A 328 8.54 23.31 10.95
N ALA A 329 7.55 22.59 11.47
CA ALA A 329 7.08 22.69 12.85
C ALA A 329 7.77 21.65 13.76
N VAL A 330 8.16 22.08 14.96
CA VAL A 330 8.74 21.20 15.99
C VAL A 330 7.74 20.12 16.40
N GLY A 331 8.20 18.87 16.49
CA GLY A 331 7.38 17.73 16.89
C GLY A 331 6.34 17.26 15.86
N LYS A 332 6.37 17.77 14.63
CA LYS A 332 5.60 17.25 13.48
C LYS A 332 6.56 16.64 12.46
N ALA A 333 6.15 15.55 11.82
CA ALA A 333 6.90 14.93 10.73
C ALA A 333 6.78 15.78 9.45
N ALA A 334 7.92 16.16 8.87
CA ALA A 334 8.00 16.89 7.62
C ALA A 334 8.54 15.99 6.50
N SER A 335 7.83 15.90 5.38
CA SER A 335 8.25 15.08 4.24
C SER A 335 9.49 15.66 3.56
N VAL A 336 10.42 14.79 3.19
CA VAL A 336 11.62 15.11 2.39
C VAL A 336 11.33 14.81 0.93
N SER A 337 11.56 15.79 0.05
CA SER A 337 11.49 15.60 -1.40
C SER A 337 12.50 14.54 -1.87
N ALA A 338 12.12 13.72 -2.84
CA ALA A 338 13.06 12.82 -3.52
C ALA A 338 14.23 13.60 -4.16
N ALA A 339 15.40 12.97 -4.26
CA ALA A 339 16.51 13.51 -5.04
C ALA A 339 16.17 13.49 -6.54
N SER A 340 16.65 14.48 -7.30
CA SER A 340 16.39 14.59 -8.75
C SER A 340 17.03 13.48 -9.59
N ASP A 341 18.07 12.83 -9.07
CA ASP A 341 18.73 11.65 -9.63
C ASP A 341 18.19 10.31 -9.06
N GLY A 342 17.25 10.37 -8.11
CA GLY A 342 16.77 9.19 -7.36
C GLY A 342 17.81 8.60 -6.40
N GLY A 343 18.89 9.33 -6.08
CA GLY A 343 19.98 8.88 -5.20
C GLY A 343 19.80 9.24 -3.73
N ALA A 344 20.69 8.70 -2.89
CA ALA A 344 20.84 9.15 -1.50
C ALA A 344 21.51 10.54 -1.47
N ARG A 345 21.10 11.42 -0.56
CA ARG A 345 21.61 12.79 -0.46
C ARG A 345 21.66 13.31 0.97
N TYR A 346 22.54 14.29 1.22
CA TYR A 346 22.52 15.06 2.46
C TYR A 346 21.44 16.15 2.39
N VAL A 347 20.46 16.09 3.29
CA VAL A 347 19.33 17.03 3.35
C VAL A 347 19.63 18.10 4.41
N PRO A 348 19.63 19.40 4.07
CA PRO A 348 19.97 20.45 5.01
C PRO A 348 18.79 20.77 5.95
N LEU A 349 19.03 20.66 7.25
CA LEU A 349 18.20 21.18 8.33
C LEU A 349 18.86 22.45 8.89
N SER A 350 18.35 23.61 8.51
CA SER A 350 18.93 24.92 8.80
C SER A 350 18.22 25.63 9.96
N PHE A 351 19.03 26.21 10.86
CA PHE A 351 18.59 27.01 12.00
C PHE A 351 18.89 28.48 11.69
N ILE A 352 17.85 29.29 11.45
CA ILE A 352 17.95 30.59 10.79
C ILE A 352 17.48 31.71 11.73
N GLY A 353 18.13 32.88 11.65
CA GLY A 353 17.84 34.03 12.51
C GLY A 353 18.79 34.11 13.71
N THR A 354 18.33 34.70 14.82
CA THR A 354 19.13 34.92 16.03
C THR A 354 18.52 34.21 17.25
N GLY A 355 19.36 33.60 18.08
CA GLY A 355 18.93 32.89 19.29
C GLY A 355 19.44 31.44 19.37
N SER A 356 18.77 30.62 20.17
CA SER A 356 19.10 29.20 20.40
C SER A 356 17.87 28.29 20.40
N PHE A 357 18.00 27.17 19.71
CA PHE A 357 17.13 25.99 19.79
C PHE A 357 17.76 24.97 20.74
N TYR A 358 16.94 24.23 21.50
CA TYR A 358 17.39 23.17 22.40
C TYR A 358 16.91 21.83 21.85
N LEU A 359 17.73 21.23 20.99
CA LEU A 359 17.46 20.00 20.22
C LEU A 359 17.54 18.78 21.13
N THR A 360 16.56 17.87 21.07
CA THR A 360 16.56 16.62 21.84
C THR A 360 16.68 15.40 20.94
N THR A 361 15.87 15.30 19.88
CA THR A 361 16.01 14.26 18.85
C THR A 361 15.77 14.79 17.44
N ILE A 362 16.32 14.07 16.47
CA ILE A 362 15.87 14.08 15.08
C ILE A 362 15.55 12.63 14.73
N SER A 363 14.33 12.34 14.28
CA SER A 363 13.98 11.05 13.68
C SER A 363 13.92 11.21 12.18
N VAL A 364 14.51 10.27 11.44
CA VAL A 364 14.37 10.12 9.99
C VAL A 364 13.64 8.81 9.77
N ASP A 365 12.43 8.89 9.21
CA ASP A 365 11.48 7.80 9.10
C ASP A 365 11.23 7.50 7.61
N TYR A 366 11.32 6.24 7.21
CA TYR A 366 11.24 5.79 5.81
C TYR A 366 9.97 4.98 5.59
N GLY A 367 9.24 5.23 4.48
CA GLY A 367 8.00 4.50 4.21
C GLY A 367 8.25 2.99 4.09
N SER A 368 9.35 2.63 3.44
CA SER A 368 9.76 1.23 3.19
C SER A 368 10.31 0.47 4.39
N ASP A 369 10.75 1.15 5.46
CA ASP A 369 11.26 0.51 6.70
C ASP A 369 10.26 0.57 7.86
N THR A 370 8.96 0.71 7.56
CA THR A 370 7.90 0.45 8.55
C THR A 370 8.08 -0.98 9.10
N PRO A 371 8.54 -1.18 10.37
CA PRO A 371 8.95 -2.50 10.80
C PRO A 371 7.73 -3.40 10.97
N ALA A 372 7.77 -4.60 10.40
CA ALA A 372 6.71 -5.59 10.58
C ALA A 372 6.65 -6.01 12.06
N ALA A 373 5.70 -5.42 12.80
CA ALA A 373 5.60 -5.59 14.25
C ALA A 373 5.40 -7.06 14.62
N THR A 374 6.24 -7.58 15.54
CA THR A 374 6.00 -8.89 16.11
C THR A 374 4.74 -8.83 16.96
N THR A 375 3.93 -9.89 16.94
CA THR A 375 2.66 -9.93 17.67
C THR A 375 2.65 -11.12 18.61
N ARG A 376 2.50 -10.82 19.90
CA ARG A 376 2.43 -11.79 20.99
C ARG A 376 0.98 -11.89 21.47
N THR A 377 0.42 -13.09 21.49
CA THR A 377 -1.01 -13.30 21.82
C THR A 377 -1.18 -13.95 23.19
N VAL A 378 -2.10 -13.41 23.99
CA VAL A 378 -2.61 -13.98 25.26
C VAL A 378 -4.13 -14.19 25.17
N THR A 379 -4.68 -15.09 26.00
CA THR A 379 -6.12 -15.37 26.01
C THR A 379 -6.79 -14.85 27.29
N VAL A 380 -7.94 -14.19 27.12
CA VAL A 380 -8.75 -13.64 28.21
C VAL A 380 -10.15 -14.26 28.14
N GLY A 381 -10.67 -14.72 29.28
CA GLY A 381 -12.01 -15.31 29.34
C GLY A 381 -12.33 -15.94 30.69
N LYS A 382 -13.61 -16.25 30.91
CA LYS A 382 -14.11 -16.84 32.16
C LYS A 382 -13.89 -18.36 32.15
N GLY A 383 -13.17 -18.89 33.14
CA GLY A 383 -12.90 -20.32 33.32
C GLY A 383 -11.41 -20.70 33.20
N SER A 384 -11.07 -21.90 33.64
CA SER A 384 -9.68 -22.39 33.80
C SER A 384 -8.82 -22.42 32.54
N ASP A 385 -9.45 -22.34 31.38
CA ASP A 385 -8.82 -22.63 30.09
C ASP A 385 -8.25 -21.34 29.44
N TYR A 386 -8.49 -20.19 30.06
CA TYR A 386 -7.98 -18.88 29.68
C TYR A 386 -6.81 -18.45 30.58
N GLN A 387 -5.79 -17.82 29.99
CA GLN A 387 -4.60 -17.37 30.73
C GLN A 387 -4.95 -16.27 31.76
N TYR A 388 -5.94 -15.44 31.45
CA TYR A 388 -6.40 -14.33 32.28
C TYR A 388 -7.92 -14.30 32.38
N GLN A 389 -8.45 -13.98 33.55
CA GLN A 389 -9.91 -13.93 33.80
C GLN A 389 -10.51 -12.54 33.55
N THR A 390 -9.69 -11.48 33.59
CA THR A 390 -10.08 -10.09 33.32
C THR A 390 -9.08 -9.42 32.37
N ILE A 391 -9.55 -8.44 31.62
CA ILE A 391 -8.77 -7.69 30.62
C ILE A 391 -7.65 -6.92 31.31
N GLN A 392 -7.94 -6.25 32.43
CA GLN A 392 -6.91 -5.52 33.18
C GLN A 392 -5.80 -6.47 33.70
N SER A 393 -6.14 -7.67 34.19
CA SER A 393 -5.13 -8.64 34.65
C SER A 393 -4.20 -9.12 33.53
N ALA A 394 -4.69 -9.16 32.29
CA ALA A 394 -3.88 -9.47 31.11
C ALA A 394 -2.92 -8.32 30.75
N LEU A 395 -3.34 -7.06 30.90
CA LEU A 395 -2.50 -5.89 30.66
C LEU A 395 -1.41 -5.72 31.73
N ASP A 396 -1.75 -5.90 32.99
CA ASP A 396 -0.84 -5.73 34.12
C ASP A 396 0.34 -6.72 34.02
N ALA A 397 0.04 -7.98 33.70
CA ALA A 397 0.99 -9.09 33.65
C ALA A 397 1.86 -9.16 32.37
N ASN A 398 1.66 -8.26 31.39
CA ASN A 398 2.30 -8.36 30.07
C ASN A 398 2.91 -7.03 29.60
N GLU A 399 4.13 -7.08 29.08
CA GLU A 399 4.75 -5.93 28.40
C GLU A 399 4.35 -5.85 26.92
N SER A 400 4.35 -4.64 26.36
CA SER A 400 4.04 -4.38 24.95
C SER A 400 4.77 -3.14 24.44
N SER A 401 5.01 -3.10 23.13
CA SER A 401 5.50 -1.90 22.43
C SER A 401 4.87 -1.79 21.04
N LEU A 402 5.15 -0.71 20.32
CA LEU A 402 4.74 -0.57 18.91
C LEU A 402 5.40 -1.61 17.99
N THR A 403 6.51 -2.23 18.41
CA THR A 403 7.25 -3.23 17.62
C THR A 403 7.10 -4.67 18.13
N ASP A 404 6.75 -4.87 19.40
CA ASP A 404 6.28 -6.14 19.97
C ASP A 404 4.87 -5.95 20.58
N ARG A 405 3.85 -6.11 19.72
CA ARG A 405 2.46 -5.81 20.03
C ARG A 405 1.79 -6.93 20.81
N LEU A 406 0.97 -6.55 21.78
CA LEU A 406 0.28 -7.47 22.68
C LEU A 406 -1.19 -7.62 22.26
N THR A 407 -1.54 -8.77 21.69
CA THR A 407 -2.92 -9.12 21.36
C THR A 407 -3.58 -9.89 22.49
N LEU A 408 -4.64 -9.32 23.06
CA LEU A 408 -5.59 -10.02 23.92
C LEU A 408 -6.67 -10.62 23.01
N LYS A 409 -6.67 -11.95 22.83
CA LYS A 409 -7.84 -12.66 22.30
C LYS A 409 -8.85 -12.86 23.44
N ILE A 410 -9.92 -12.08 23.41
CA ILE A 410 -10.94 -12.01 24.45
C ILE A 410 -12.12 -12.90 24.04
N ALA A 411 -12.49 -13.88 24.86
CA ALA A 411 -13.63 -14.75 24.61
C ALA A 411 -14.96 -13.98 24.70
N PRO A 412 -15.98 -14.31 23.89
CA PRO A 412 -17.30 -13.70 23.99
C PRO A 412 -17.92 -13.76 25.39
N GLY A 413 -18.74 -12.75 25.70
CA GLY A 413 -19.40 -12.55 26.99
C GLY A 413 -19.12 -11.17 27.60
N ASP A 414 -19.71 -10.94 28.77
CA ASP A 414 -19.75 -9.64 29.45
C ASP A 414 -18.62 -9.49 30.48
N TYR A 415 -17.87 -8.40 30.41
CA TYR A 415 -16.74 -8.05 31.26
C TYR A 415 -17.06 -6.75 32.00
N GLN A 416 -17.57 -6.88 33.22
CA GLN A 416 -17.80 -5.74 34.10
C GLN A 416 -16.48 -5.32 34.75
N GLU A 417 -15.72 -4.48 34.07
CA GLU A 417 -14.45 -3.92 34.55
C GLU A 417 -14.14 -2.57 33.89
N GLN A 418 -13.63 -1.60 34.67
CA GLN A 418 -12.97 -0.43 34.12
C GLN A 418 -11.54 -0.79 33.72
N VAL A 419 -11.19 -0.59 32.45
CA VAL A 419 -9.88 -0.98 31.88
C VAL A 419 -9.05 0.26 31.56
N THR A 420 -7.79 0.32 31.99
CA THR A 420 -6.84 1.37 31.60
C THR A 420 -5.64 0.80 30.84
N VAL A 421 -5.48 1.21 29.59
CA VAL A 421 -4.36 0.81 28.72
C VAL A 421 -3.25 1.86 28.82
N THR A 422 -2.15 1.51 29.48
CA THR A 422 -0.99 2.40 29.74
C THR A 422 0.28 2.02 28.97
N LYS A 423 0.29 0.86 28.30
CA LYS A 423 1.42 0.36 27.50
C LYS A 423 1.06 0.44 26.00
N PRO A 424 1.97 0.87 25.11
CA PRO A 424 1.67 1.06 23.69
C PRO A 424 1.62 -0.27 22.93
N GLY A 425 0.97 -0.27 21.76
CA GLY A 425 0.90 -1.43 20.86
C GLY A 425 -0.03 -2.56 21.32
N VAL A 426 -1.01 -2.25 22.18
CA VAL A 426 -2.01 -3.22 22.67
C VAL A 426 -3.14 -3.43 21.65
N VAL A 427 -3.58 -4.67 21.46
CA VAL A 427 -4.71 -5.03 20.60
C VAL A 427 -5.75 -5.81 21.40
N PHE A 428 -7.00 -5.34 21.43
CA PHE A 428 -8.15 -6.12 21.88
C PHE A 428 -8.80 -6.78 20.66
N ARG A 429 -9.00 -8.10 20.70
CA ARG A 429 -9.62 -8.84 19.58
C ARG A 429 -10.60 -9.86 20.11
N ASN A 430 -11.83 -9.82 19.60
CA ASN A 430 -12.82 -10.86 19.84
C ASN A 430 -12.24 -12.22 19.37
N ALA A 431 -12.31 -13.24 20.23
CA ALA A 431 -11.81 -14.58 19.91
C ALA A 431 -12.75 -15.34 18.97
N ASP A 432 -14.01 -14.94 18.87
CA ASP A 432 -14.90 -15.36 17.78
C ASP A 432 -14.60 -14.53 16.53
N ASP A 433 -13.70 -15.04 15.68
CA ASP A 433 -13.36 -14.41 14.39
C ASP A 433 -14.56 -14.40 13.40
N THR A 434 -15.76 -14.88 13.76
CA THR A 434 -17.02 -14.68 13.00
C THR A 434 -17.86 -13.50 13.49
N ALA A 435 -17.47 -12.83 14.58
CA ALA A 435 -18.16 -11.71 15.24
C ALA A 435 -19.60 -11.96 15.77
N LYS A 436 -20.17 -13.16 15.59
CA LYS A 436 -21.56 -13.49 15.96
C LYS A 436 -21.84 -13.55 17.46
N GLN A 437 -20.81 -13.63 18.29
CA GLN A 437 -20.92 -13.59 19.74
C GLN A 437 -20.14 -12.37 20.25
N ALA A 438 -20.83 -11.46 20.94
CA ALA A 438 -20.26 -10.20 21.39
C ALA A 438 -19.24 -10.37 22.53
N VAL A 439 -18.21 -9.53 22.53
CA VAL A 439 -17.44 -9.18 23.73
C VAL A 439 -17.93 -7.81 24.20
N THR A 440 -18.45 -7.74 25.43
CA THR A 440 -18.99 -6.50 26.00
C THR A 440 -18.16 -6.09 27.21
N ILE A 441 -17.42 -4.99 27.11
CA ILE A 441 -16.73 -4.35 28.24
C ILE A 441 -17.63 -3.22 28.72
N HIS A 442 -18.09 -3.30 29.97
CA HIS A 442 -19.09 -2.37 30.52
C HIS A 442 -18.79 -1.97 31.95
N GLU A 443 -19.14 -0.74 32.32
CA GLU A 443 -19.13 -0.25 33.71
C GLU A 443 -19.97 1.04 33.82
N ALA A 444 -20.28 1.49 35.04
CA ALA A 444 -21.18 2.62 35.33
C ALA A 444 -20.47 3.84 35.95
N TYR A 445 -19.16 4.00 35.74
CA TYR A 445 -18.42 5.21 36.12
C TYR A 445 -18.99 6.47 35.45
N TYR A 446 -19.12 7.56 36.20
CA TYR A 446 -19.83 8.76 35.75
C TYR A 446 -19.20 10.05 36.27
N ALA A 447 -19.42 11.17 35.57
CA ALA A 447 -18.99 12.48 36.03
C ALA A 447 -19.94 13.02 37.10
N ALA A 448 -19.47 13.11 38.35
CA ALA A 448 -20.26 13.58 39.48
C ALA A 448 -20.31 15.12 39.52
N MET A 449 -21.29 15.72 38.84
CA MET A 449 -21.44 17.16 38.74
C MET A 449 -22.88 17.64 38.50
N GLY A 450 -23.11 18.94 38.59
CA GLY A 450 -24.46 19.51 38.55
C GLY A 450 -25.27 19.11 39.79
N ASP A 451 -26.44 18.51 39.59
CA ASP A 451 -27.25 17.90 40.65
C ASP A 451 -27.06 16.36 40.74
N VAL A 452 -26.24 15.77 39.86
CA VAL A 452 -25.92 14.34 39.82
C VAL A 452 -24.65 14.08 40.65
N THR A 453 -24.76 14.17 41.98
CA THR A 453 -23.64 13.90 42.91
C THR A 453 -24.09 13.12 44.15
N PRO A 454 -23.23 12.25 44.73
CA PRO A 454 -23.55 11.51 45.96
C PRO A 454 -23.78 12.41 47.18
N ASP A 455 -23.19 13.61 47.17
CA ASP A 455 -23.32 14.59 48.24
C ASP A 455 -24.64 15.40 48.15
N LYS A 456 -25.40 15.27 47.04
CA LYS A 456 -26.72 15.90 46.83
C LYS A 456 -27.88 14.89 46.88
N ASP A 457 -27.71 13.72 46.28
CA ASP A 457 -28.68 12.63 46.31
C ASP A 457 -27.96 11.30 46.52
N ALA A 458 -28.34 10.61 47.60
CA ALA A 458 -27.71 9.37 48.05
C ALA A 458 -28.04 8.15 47.16
N LYS A 459 -28.88 8.30 46.12
CA LYS A 459 -29.07 7.25 45.10
C LYS A 459 -27.85 7.07 44.18
N TYR A 460 -27.00 8.11 44.04
CA TYR A 460 -25.81 8.05 43.20
C TYR A 460 -24.61 7.55 44.02
N ASP A 461 -23.94 6.49 43.56
CA ASP A 461 -22.84 5.86 44.30
C ASP A 461 -21.51 6.63 44.25
N LYS A 462 -20.75 6.58 45.34
CA LYS A 462 -19.49 7.31 45.52
C LYS A 462 -18.25 6.55 45.04
N ALA A 463 -18.30 5.25 44.76
CA ALA A 463 -17.17 4.51 44.16
C ALA A 463 -17.07 4.75 42.65
N HIS A 464 -18.21 4.93 41.97
CA HIS A 464 -18.30 5.20 40.53
C HIS A 464 -18.25 6.70 40.18
N ALA A 465 -18.30 7.57 41.20
CA ALA A 465 -18.22 9.03 41.06
C ALA A 465 -16.81 9.49 40.65
N ALA A 466 -16.70 9.97 39.40
CA ALA A 466 -15.47 10.38 38.74
C ALA A 466 -15.58 11.82 38.16
N GLY A 467 -14.56 12.25 37.42
CA GLY A 467 -14.67 13.34 36.45
C GLY A 467 -14.77 12.78 35.03
N THR A 468 -15.19 13.57 34.04
CA THR A 468 -15.35 13.08 32.64
C THR A 468 -14.07 12.46 32.07
N ASN A 469 -12.90 12.90 32.51
CA ASN A 469 -11.60 12.37 32.07
C ASN A 469 -11.17 11.06 32.77
N THR A 470 -11.99 10.55 33.70
CA THR A 470 -11.80 9.30 34.42
C THR A 470 -13.07 8.44 34.49
N SER A 471 -14.20 8.87 33.91
CA SER A 471 -15.45 8.09 33.83
C SER A 471 -15.51 7.13 32.64
N GLY A 472 -14.40 6.93 31.91
CA GLY A 472 -14.30 5.98 30.81
C GLY A 472 -14.37 4.53 31.27
N THR A 473 -15.25 3.71 30.70
CA THR A 473 -15.20 2.24 30.85
C THR A 473 -13.86 1.70 30.35
N VAL A 474 -13.42 2.14 29.17
CA VAL A 474 -12.06 1.88 28.66
C VAL A 474 -11.30 3.19 28.45
N LEU A 475 -10.10 3.25 29.02
CA LEU A 475 -9.24 4.44 29.12
C LEU A 475 -7.90 4.17 28.41
N VAL A 476 -7.82 4.50 27.11
CA VAL A 476 -6.61 4.34 26.30
C VAL A 476 -5.68 5.55 26.46
N LYS A 477 -4.47 5.32 26.95
CA LYS A 477 -3.50 6.37 27.31
C LYS A 477 -2.10 6.17 26.68
N ALA A 478 -1.95 5.21 25.77
CA ALA A 478 -0.71 4.90 25.08
C ALA A 478 -0.96 4.48 23.62
N ASP A 479 0.01 4.79 22.75
CA ASP A 479 -0.16 4.80 21.29
C ASP A 479 -0.23 3.42 20.65
N GLY A 480 -0.81 3.34 19.45
CA GLY A 480 -0.89 2.09 18.67
C GLY A 480 -1.89 1.07 19.25
N PHE A 481 -2.93 1.55 19.94
CA PHE A 481 -4.03 0.71 20.40
C PHE A 481 -4.93 0.29 19.24
N SER A 482 -5.38 -0.97 19.21
CA SER A 482 -6.39 -1.42 18.25
C SER A 482 -7.48 -2.27 18.90
N ALA A 483 -8.71 -2.19 18.39
CA ALA A 483 -9.82 -3.02 18.80
C ALA A 483 -10.56 -3.62 17.60
N TYR A 484 -10.90 -4.91 17.69
CA TYR A 484 -11.57 -5.68 16.65
C TYR A 484 -12.74 -6.49 17.24
N GLY A 485 -13.98 -6.16 16.86
CA GLY A 485 -15.17 -6.92 17.30
C GLY A 485 -15.59 -6.70 18.76
N ILE A 486 -15.26 -5.53 19.34
CA ILE A 486 -15.45 -5.22 20.77
C ILE A 486 -16.59 -4.22 20.98
N THR A 487 -17.44 -4.47 21.98
CA THR A 487 -18.40 -3.49 22.51
C THR A 487 -17.81 -2.82 23.74
N PHE A 488 -17.76 -1.49 23.71
CA PHE A 488 -17.46 -0.62 24.84
C PHE A 488 -18.76 0.06 25.27
N GLN A 489 -19.21 -0.14 26.51
CA GLN A 489 -20.48 0.42 26.99
C GLN A 489 -20.28 1.16 28.32
N ASN A 490 -21.00 2.27 28.51
CA ASN A 490 -21.17 2.86 29.84
C ASN A 490 -22.62 2.70 30.31
N ASP A 491 -22.78 1.93 31.38
CA ASP A 491 -24.04 1.48 31.93
C ASP A 491 -24.79 2.58 32.71
N PHE A 492 -24.10 3.65 33.14
CA PHE A 492 -24.66 4.64 34.06
C PHE A 492 -25.98 5.24 33.53
N ASN A 493 -25.98 5.71 32.28
CA ASN A 493 -27.15 6.34 31.67
C ASN A 493 -28.08 5.33 30.95
N ILE A 494 -27.81 4.02 31.02
CA ILE A 494 -28.51 2.98 30.23
C ILE A 494 -29.26 2.01 31.15
N THR A 495 -28.58 1.48 32.17
CA THR A 495 -29.12 0.45 33.08
C THR A 495 -29.15 0.90 34.53
N THR A 496 -28.15 1.67 34.99
CA THR A 496 -28.04 2.09 36.40
C THR A 496 -28.97 3.27 36.75
N HIS A 497 -28.99 4.30 35.90
CA HIS A 497 -29.79 5.51 36.08
C HIS A 497 -30.43 6.00 34.75
N PRO A 498 -31.39 5.25 34.16
CA PRO A 498 -32.10 5.64 32.94
C PRO A 498 -33.25 6.65 33.16
N GLU A 499 -33.51 7.08 34.40
CA GLU A 499 -34.67 7.91 34.74
C GLU A 499 -34.57 9.38 34.31
N GLU A 500 -35.72 10.08 34.26
CA GLU A 500 -35.75 11.50 33.93
C GLU A 500 -34.91 12.32 34.94
N GLY A 501 -34.00 13.14 34.41
CA GLY A 501 -33.18 14.06 35.19
C GLY A 501 -31.88 13.50 35.76
N SER A 502 -31.56 12.20 35.61
CA SER A 502 -30.29 11.62 36.08
C SER A 502 -29.11 11.77 35.11
N GLN A 503 -29.37 12.11 33.83
CA GLN A 503 -28.35 12.12 32.77
C GLN A 503 -27.14 13.02 33.09
N THR A 504 -25.95 12.45 33.01
CA THR A 504 -24.65 13.12 33.19
C THR A 504 -23.58 12.49 32.28
N PRO A 505 -22.45 13.15 31.95
CA PRO A 505 -21.35 12.54 31.22
C PRO A 505 -20.86 11.21 31.80
N ALA A 506 -20.94 10.15 31.00
CA ALA A 506 -20.47 8.82 31.37
C ALA A 506 -19.87 8.15 30.13
N VAL A 507 -18.54 8.11 30.09
CA VAL A 507 -17.77 7.81 28.88
C VAL A 507 -17.67 6.29 28.71
N ALA A 508 -17.96 5.76 27.52
CA ALA A 508 -17.74 4.35 27.19
C ALA A 508 -16.30 4.13 26.72
N PHE A 509 -15.80 4.99 25.84
CA PHE A 509 -14.44 4.91 25.31
C PHE A 509 -13.73 6.27 25.40
N TYR A 510 -12.61 6.31 26.13
CA TYR A 510 -11.70 7.45 26.20
C TYR A 510 -10.38 7.09 25.52
N SER A 511 -9.87 7.97 24.67
CA SER A 511 -8.49 7.94 24.20
C SER A 511 -7.81 9.29 24.38
N SER A 512 -6.52 9.28 24.73
CA SER A 512 -5.60 10.40 24.51
C SER A 512 -4.32 9.98 23.76
N ALA A 513 -4.42 8.94 22.93
CA ALA A 513 -3.31 8.28 22.25
C ALA A 513 -3.31 8.51 20.74
N ASP A 514 -2.15 8.41 20.09
CA ASP A 514 -1.98 8.37 18.64
C ASP A 514 -2.16 6.94 18.09
N LYS A 515 -2.47 6.82 16.79
CA LYS A 515 -2.64 5.56 16.06
C LYS A 515 -3.67 4.61 16.71
N VAL A 516 -4.86 5.12 17.01
CA VAL A 516 -5.96 4.33 17.63
C VAL A 516 -6.91 3.79 16.57
N ASN A 517 -6.97 2.46 16.41
CA ASN A 517 -7.75 1.80 15.35
C ASN A 517 -8.94 1.01 15.93
N LEU A 518 -10.17 1.39 15.62
CA LEU A 518 -11.39 0.72 16.10
C LEU A 518 -12.17 0.17 14.89
N VAL A 519 -12.18 -1.15 14.70
CA VAL A 519 -12.78 -1.80 13.53
C VAL A 519 -13.87 -2.77 13.97
N ASN A 520 -15.06 -2.67 13.38
CA ASN A 520 -16.26 -3.43 13.79
C ASN A 520 -16.46 -3.37 15.33
N CYS A 521 -16.41 -2.17 15.89
CA CYS A 521 -16.57 -1.93 17.32
C CYS A 521 -17.89 -1.21 17.61
N ARG A 522 -18.45 -1.45 18.80
CA ARG A 522 -19.65 -0.75 19.29
C ARG A 522 -19.26 0.15 20.45
N MET A 523 -19.75 1.38 20.47
CA MET A 523 -19.49 2.37 21.53
C MET A 523 -20.82 2.93 22.01
N ILE A 524 -21.27 2.53 23.20
CA ILE A 524 -22.66 2.69 23.64
C ILE A 524 -22.73 3.48 24.95
N GLY A 525 -23.45 4.61 24.94
CA GLY A 525 -23.60 5.51 26.09
C GLY A 525 -24.80 6.43 25.91
N ARG A 526 -24.83 7.59 26.57
CA ARG A 526 -25.87 8.62 26.34
C ARG A 526 -25.29 10.02 26.29
N GLN A 527 -24.70 10.50 27.39
CA GLN A 527 -23.97 11.75 27.38
C GLN A 527 -22.47 11.49 27.41
N ASP A 528 -21.72 12.17 26.52
CA ASP A 528 -20.26 12.10 26.40
C ASP A 528 -19.73 10.66 26.12
N THR A 529 -20.40 9.87 25.26
CA THR A 529 -20.08 8.43 25.05
C THR A 529 -18.62 8.17 24.62
N VAL A 530 -18.07 8.94 23.68
CA VAL A 530 -16.74 8.71 23.09
C VAL A 530 -15.90 9.98 23.12
N TRP A 531 -14.80 9.96 23.89
CA TRP A 531 -13.83 11.06 23.96
C TRP A 531 -12.55 10.72 23.19
N PHE A 532 -12.34 11.37 22.04
CA PHE A 532 -11.07 11.36 21.32
C PHE A 532 -10.26 12.63 21.65
N ASN A 533 -9.41 12.54 22.67
CA ASN A 533 -8.71 13.65 23.31
C ASN A 533 -7.27 13.84 22.77
N GLY A 534 -6.72 15.03 22.96
CA GLY A 534 -5.32 15.34 22.60
C GLY A 534 -5.12 15.58 21.10
N ASN A 535 -3.93 15.22 20.61
CA ASN A 535 -3.46 15.48 19.24
C ASN A 535 -3.24 14.18 18.42
N GLY A 536 -3.75 13.04 18.89
CA GLY A 536 -3.57 11.74 18.25
C GLY A 536 -4.46 11.55 17.02
N ARG A 537 -4.05 10.61 16.16
CA ARG A 537 -4.83 10.10 15.03
C ARG A 537 -5.72 8.94 15.48
N VAL A 538 -6.97 8.95 15.06
CA VAL A 538 -7.93 7.87 15.31
C VAL A 538 -8.54 7.41 13.98
N ASN A 539 -8.66 6.11 13.80
CA ASN A 539 -9.41 5.46 12.73
C ASN A 539 -10.58 4.69 13.35
N VAL A 540 -11.80 4.88 12.85
CA VAL A 540 -12.98 4.12 13.25
C VAL A 540 -13.69 3.61 11.99
N GLU A 541 -13.73 2.31 11.82
CA GLU A 541 -14.17 1.64 10.59
C GLU A 541 -15.34 0.67 10.87
N ASN A 542 -16.34 0.65 9.98
CA ASN A 542 -17.42 -0.36 9.97
C ASN A 542 -18.09 -0.56 11.35
N SER A 543 -18.25 0.52 12.12
CA SER A 543 -18.55 0.49 13.55
C SER A 543 -19.94 1.07 13.88
N TYR A 544 -20.31 1.04 15.17
CA TYR A 544 -21.56 1.58 15.69
C TYR A 544 -21.30 2.48 16.91
N ILE A 545 -21.83 3.71 16.91
CA ILE A 545 -21.71 4.65 18.05
C ILE A 545 -23.10 5.13 18.46
N GLU A 546 -23.43 5.02 19.75
CA GLU A 546 -24.73 5.38 20.31
C GLU A 546 -24.62 6.41 21.45
N GLY A 547 -25.51 7.41 21.41
CA GLY A 547 -25.63 8.38 22.47
C GLY A 547 -26.83 9.31 22.30
N THR A 548 -26.79 10.46 22.97
CA THR A 548 -27.86 11.48 22.98
C THR A 548 -27.24 12.89 22.98
N VAL A 549 -26.24 13.13 23.82
CA VAL A 549 -25.64 14.46 24.05
C VAL A 549 -24.12 14.39 23.91
N ASP A 550 -23.56 15.25 23.06
CA ASP A 550 -22.12 15.47 22.86
C ASP A 550 -21.33 14.16 22.64
N PHE A 551 -21.94 13.16 22.01
CA PHE A 551 -21.52 11.78 22.25
C PHE A 551 -20.29 11.32 21.45
N VAL A 552 -19.82 12.11 20.47
CA VAL A 552 -18.46 12.04 19.93
C VAL A 552 -17.79 13.41 20.11
N PHE A 553 -16.82 13.50 21.01
CA PHE A 553 -16.23 14.80 21.41
C PHE A 553 -14.72 14.74 21.62
N GLY A 554 -14.11 15.94 21.69
CA GLY A 554 -12.66 16.11 21.88
C GLY A 554 -11.95 16.82 20.73
N SER A 555 -10.61 16.75 20.76
CA SER A 555 -9.71 17.58 19.97
C SER A 555 -8.88 16.83 18.92
N ALA A 556 -8.94 15.50 18.93
CA ALA A 556 -8.14 14.62 18.08
C ALA A 556 -8.50 14.71 16.59
N ASP A 557 -7.61 14.20 15.74
CA ASP A 557 -7.89 13.98 14.32
C ASP A 557 -8.48 12.57 14.14
N ALA A 558 -9.80 12.48 14.15
CA ALA A 558 -10.52 11.21 14.09
C ALA A 558 -11.22 11.04 12.74
N TYR A 559 -10.77 10.06 11.97
CA TYR A 559 -11.41 9.63 10.72
C TYR A 559 -12.34 8.45 11.03
N ILE A 560 -13.63 8.66 10.85
CA ILE A 560 -14.72 7.75 11.22
C ILE A 560 -15.47 7.44 9.93
N HIS A 561 -15.40 6.20 9.43
CA HIS A 561 -15.93 5.86 8.11
C HIS A 561 -16.75 4.58 8.09
N ASP A 562 -17.67 4.52 7.14
CA ASP A 562 -18.60 3.40 6.90
C ASP A 562 -19.35 2.96 8.20
N THR A 563 -19.56 3.93 9.09
CA THR A 563 -19.95 3.74 10.51
C THR A 563 -21.35 4.30 10.77
N THR A 564 -22.14 3.60 11.58
CA THR A 564 -23.47 4.06 11.98
C THR A 564 -23.38 4.85 13.30
N LEU A 565 -23.96 6.04 13.31
CA LEU A 565 -24.20 6.83 14.52
C LEU A 565 -25.69 6.86 14.84
N HIS A 566 -26.06 6.50 16.06
CA HIS A 566 -27.44 6.44 16.51
C HIS A 566 -27.68 7.37 17.70
N MET A 567 -28.62 8.31 17.56
CA MET A 567 -29.04 9.19 18.64
C MET A 567 -30.26 8.59 19.35
N ALA A 568 -29.98 7.73 20.34
CA ALA A 568 -30.95 7.12 21.22
C ALA A 568 -31.61 8.17 22.14
N HIS A 569 -32.90 8.00 22.42
CA HIS A 569 -33.67 8.85 23.31
C HIS A 569 -33.34 8.60 24.79
N PHE A 570 -33.42 9.67 25.60
CA PHE A 570 -33.27 9.60 27.05
C PHE A 570 -34.45 10.30 27.74
N ALA A 571 -34.94 9.76 28.86
CA ALA A 571 -36.13 10.26 29.54
C ALA A 571 -36.02 11.75 29.91
N GLY A 572 -37.01 12.55 29.48
CA GLY A 572 -37.03 14.00 29.68
C GLY A 572 -36.08 14.80 28.78
N LYS A 573 -35.50 14.20 27.73
CA LYS A 573 -34.66 14.89 26.73
C LYS A 573 -35.32 14.81 25.36
N ASP A 574 -35.62 15.96 24.78
CA ASP A 574 -36.08 16.05 23.38
C ASP A 574 -35.00 16.63 22.44
N ASN A 575 -33.78 16.84 22.95
CA ASN A 575 -32.67 17.49 22.26
C ASN A 575 -31.38 16.67 22.34
N GLY A 576 -30.54 16.76 21.31
CA GLY A 576 -29.28 16.02 21.26
C GLY A 576 -28.27 16.55 20.25
N TYR A 577 -27.03 16.10 20.41
CA TYR A 577 -25.87 16.51 19.60
C TYR A 577 -25.02 15.28 19.27
N PHE A 578 -24.79 15.00 17.99
CA PHE A 578 -23.88 13.91 17.59
C PHE A 578 -22.43 14.26 17.94
N THR A 579 -21.95 15.47 17.60
CA THR A 579 -20.56 15.88 17.85
C THR A 579 -20.40 17.11 18.74
N ALA A 580 -19.31 17.15 19.50
CA ALA A 580 -18.88 18.30 20.30
C ALA A 580 -17.34 18.52 20.24
N PRO A 581 -16.77 18.88 19.08
CA PRO A 581 -15.32 19.04 18.92
C PRO A 581 -14.76 20.30 19.59
N ASN A 582 -13.55 20.18 20.18
CA ASN A 582 -12.68 21.30 20.58
C ASN A 582 -11.31 21.26 19.84
N THR A 583 -11.35 20.98 18.54
CA THR A 583 -10.20 20.87 17.62
C THR A 583 -9.24 22.06 17.69
N ASN A 584 -7.93 21.80 17.79
CA ASN A 584 -6.90 22.84 17.65
C ASN A 584 -6.91 23.45 16.23
N LYS A 585 -6.62 24.76 16.09
CA LYS A 585 -6.70 25.47 14.80
C LYS A 585 -5.90 24.86 13.63
N ASP A 586 -4.80 24.15 13.93
CA ASP A 586 -3.89 23.55 12.94
C ASP A 586 -4.18 22.05 12.69
N HIS A 587 -5.25 21.52 13.28
CA HIS A 587 -5.71 20.14 13.13
C HIS A 587 -6.94 20.07 12.19
N VAL A 588 -7.33 18.87 11.76
CA VAL A 588 -8.49 18.61 10.90
C VAL A 588 -9.76 18.40 11.73
N GLY A 589 -9.66 17.67 12.84
CA GLY A 589 -10.77 17.36 13.74
C GLY A 589 -11.52 16.08 13.37
N LEU A 590 -12.84 16.10 13.57
CA LEU A 590 -13.68 14.92 13.35
C LEU A 590 -14.11 14.84 11.87
N VAL A 591 -13.78 13.75 11.19
CA VAL A 591 -14.17 13.50 9.79
C VAL A 591 -15.04 12.26 9.75
N PHE A 592 -16.24 12.38 9.18
CA PHE A 592 -17.22 11.32 9.01
C PHE A 592 -17.39 11.02 7.52
N ASP A 593 -17.14 9.79 7.08
CA ASP A 593 -17.11 9.42 5.66
C ASP A 593 -18.02 8.23 5.36
N LYS A 594 -19.04 8.44 4.50
CA LYS A 594 -20.15 7.49 4.22
C LYS A 594 -20.91 7.02 5.47
N CYS A 595 -20.80 7.75 6.57
CA CYS A 595 -21.45 7.41 7.83
C CYS A 595 -22.97 7.59 7.76
N VAL A 596 -23.69 6.81 8.56
CA VAL A 596 -25.16 6.81 8.63
C VAL A 596 -25.60 7.34 9.99
N PHE A 597 -26.19 8.52 10.02
CA PHE A 597 -26.71 9.16 11.22
C PHE A 597 -28.22 8.92 11.35
N THR A 598 -28.67 8.41 12.49
CA THR A 598 -30.08 8.07 12.77
C THR A 598 -30.52 8.62 14.13
N VAL A 599 -31.80 8.93 14.29
CA VAL A 599 -32.33 9.64 15.46
C VAL A 599 -33.65 9.01 15.91
N ASP A 600 -33.77 8.70 17.21
CA ASP A 600 -35.02 8.24 17.82
C ASP A 600 -36.14 9.29 17.75
N ALA A 601 -37.38 8.83 17.59
CA ALA A 601 -38.55 9.70 17.44
C ALA A 601 -38.79 10.69 18.61
N GLY A 602 -38.27 10.40 19.81
CA GLY A 602 -38.32 11.33 20.96
C GLY A 602 -37.35 12.51 20.87
N ASN A 603 -36.25 12.38 20.13
CA ASN A 603 -35.19 13.39 20.00
C ASN A 603 -35.55 14.46 18.95
N THR A 604 -36.68 15.14 19.14
CA THR A 604 -37.28 16.07 18.17
C THR A 604 -36.42 17.29 17.80
N LYS A 605 -35.34 17.57 18.56
CA LYS A 605 -34.37 18.65 18.36
C LYS A 605 -32.93 18.10 18.27
N ALA A 606 -32.76 16.97 17.58
CA ALA A 606 -31.45 16.36 17.30
C ALA A 606 -30.65 17.18 16.28
N THR A 607 -29.35 17.38 16.54
CA THR A 607 -28.47 18.18 15.66
C THR A 607 -27.10 17.50 15.44
N LEU A 608 -26.47 17.71 14.28
CA LEU A 608 -25.18 17.08 13.90
C LEU A 608 -24.03 17.42 14.85
N GLY A 609 -24.11 18.56 15.55
CA GLY A 609 -23.13 18.90 16.57
C GLY A 609 -23.17 20.36 16.97
N ARG A 610 -22.31 20.71 17.92
CA ARG A 610 -22.12 22.08 18.44
C ARG A 610 -20.65 22.37 18.74
N PRO A 611 -20.19 23.63 18.71
CA PRO A 611 -18.83 23.97 19.14
C PRO A 611 -18.64 23.68 20.63
N TRP A 612 -17.57 22.98 21.01
CA TRP A 612 -17.16 22.83 22.41
C TRP A 612 -15.97 23.75 22.70
N GLN A 613 -15.94 24.35 23.90
CA GLN A 613 -14.86 25.23 24.40
C GLN A 613 -14.51 26.45 23.51
N THR A 614 -15.33 26.76 22.50
CA THR A 614 -15.10 27.84 21.53
C THR A 614 -16.08 28.99 21.77
N GLU A 615 -15.94 29.66 22.91
CA GLU A 615 -16.85 30.71 23.40
C GLU A 615 -16.23 32.12 23.35
N VAL A 616 -17.09 33.13 23.09
CA VAL A 616 -16.72 34.55 23.20
C VAL A 616 -16.56 34.97 24.66
N LYS A 617 -15.70 35.96 24.88
CA LYS A 617 -15.35 36.48 26.20
C LYS A 617 -16.55 37.07 26.94
N GLN A 618 -16.75 36.65 28.18
CA GLN A 618 -17.80 37.17 29.05
C GLN A 618 -17.43 38.57 29.58
N VAL A 619 -18.39 39.50 29.57
CA VAL A 619 -18.24 40.84 30.16
C VAL A 619 -19.06 40.91 31.44
N THR A 620 -18.43 41.27 32.55
CA THR A 620 -19.08 41.36 33.88
C THR A 620 -18.95 42.76 34.49
N ASP A 621 -19.88 43.09 35.40
CA ASP A 621 -19.74 44.24 36.29
C ASP A 621 -18.73 43.97 37.44
N ALA A 622 -18.51 44.98 38.28
CA ALA A 622 -17.63 44.91 39.45
C ALA A 622 -18.14 43.99 40.58
N SER A 623 -19.35 43.42 40.45
CA SER A 623 -19.93 42.42 41.37
C SER A 623 -19.91 41.01 40.77
N GLY A 624 -19.43 40.85 39.53
CA GLY A 624 -19.40 39.58 38.80
C GLY A 624 -20.66 39.24 37.99
N ASN A 625 -21.66 40.13 37.91
CA ASN A 625 -22.85 39.89 37.11
C ASN A 625 -22.53 40.01 35.62
N ILE A 626 -23.07 39.12 34.77
CA ILE A 626 -22.89 39.18 33.32
C ILE A 626 -23.66 40.37 32.75
N THR A 627 -22.94 41.34 32.18
CA THR A 627 -23.51 42.53 31.54
C THR A 627 -23.48 42.44 30.01
N GLY A 628 -22.67 41.55 29.43
CA GLY A 628 -22.62 41.30 28.00
C GLY A 628 -21.58 40.26 27.59
N TYR A 629 -21.28 40.21 26.30
CA TYR A 629 -20.27 39.34 25.69
C TYR A 629 -19.48 40.13 24.64
N ASP A 630 -18.15 39.96 24.63
CA ASP A 630 -17.25 40.58 23.65
C ASP A 630 -16.99 39.60 22.50
N PHE A 631 -17.77 39.75 21.43
CA PHE A 631 -17.69 38.93 20.22
C PHE A 631 -16.35 39.01 19.46
N THR A 632 -15.43 39.89 19.86
CA THR A 632 -14.11 40.03 19.22
C THR A 632 -13.02 39.18 19.89
N GLN A 633 -13.26 38.62 21.08
CA GLN A 633 -12.26 37.92 21.89
C GLN A 633 -12.77 36.55 22.37
N GLN A 634 -11.87 35.57 22.47
CA GLN A 634 -12.11 34.29 23.16
C GLN A 634 -12.04 34.49 24.68
N GLU A 635 -12.68 33.61 25.45
CA GLU A 635 -12.48 33.49 26.91
C GLU A 635 -11.00 33.17 27.26
N THR A 636 -10.19 34.21 27.48
CA THR A 636 -8.76 34.08 27.80
C THR A 636 -8.53 33.30 29.10
N GLY A 637 -7.67 32.28 29.05
CA GLY A 637 -7.23 31.51 30.23
C GLY A 637 -8.21 30.43 30.70
N LYS A 638 -9.38 30.31 30.08
CA LYS A 638 -10.39 29.28 30.36
C LYS A 638 -10.26 28.06 29.44
N TYR A 639 -9.81 28.29 28.20
CA TYR A 639 -9.64 27.30 27.14
C TYR A 639 -8.27 27.43 26.47
N PRO A 640 -7.75 26.40 25.78
CA PRO A 640 -6.46 26.45 25.11
C PRO A 640 -6.37 27.56 24.06
N VAL A 641 -5.20 28.21 23.95
CA VAL A 641 -4.96 29.26 22.96
C VAL A 641 -4.99 28.66 21.56
N GLY A 642 -5.96 29.09 20.74
CA GLY A 642 -6.16 28.53 19.40
C GLY A 642 -7.09 27.30 19.36
N ALA A 643 -7.81 27.01 20.44
CA ALA A 643 -8.93 26.07 20.41
C ALA A 643 -10.03 26.57 19.47
N SER A 644 -10.59 25.66 18.69
CA SER A 644 -11.66 25.85 17.72
C SER A 644 -12.56 24.60 17.69
N SER A 645 -13.40 24.47 16.67
CA SER A 645 -14.30 23.32 16.50
C SER A 645 -14.38 22.95 15.02
N ALA A 646 -14.10 21.69 14.68
CA ALA A 646 -14.18 21.20 13.31
C ALA A 646 -14.91 19.85 13.22
N THR A 647 -15.82 19.74 12.25
CA THR A 647 -16.44 18.49 11.84
C THR A 647 -16.74 18.53 10.34
N THR A 648 -16.29 17.50 9.63
CA THR A 648 -16.51 17.33 8.19
C THR A 648 -17.32 16.06 7.96
N LEU A 649 -18.42 16.13 7.22
CA LEU A 649 -19.12 14.97 6.68
C LEU A 649 -18.83 14.85 5.18
N LEU A 650 -18.52 13.64 4.72
CA LEU A 650 -18.32 13.25 3.32
C LEU A 650 -19.32 12.12 3.00
N GLU A 651 -20.07 12.22 1.89
CA GLU A 651 -20.97 11.17 1.37
C GLU A 651 -21.94 10.53 2.40
N SER A 652 -22.20 11.22 3.50
CA SER A 652 -22.88 10.66 4.68
C SER A 652 -24.40 10.79 4.56
N LYS A 653 -25.14 9.83 5.12
CA LYS A 653 -26.62 9.85 5.14
C LYS A 653 -27.12 10.28 6.51
N VAL A 654 -27.88 11.37 6.57
CA VAL A 654 -28.26 12.04 7.82
C VAL A 654 -29.79 12.06 7.98
N SER A 655 -30.31 11.25 8.89
CA SER A 655 -31.75 11.10 9.10
C SER A 655 -32.25 11.68 10.42
N GLY A 656 -33.48 12.21 10.43
CA GLY A 656 -34.18 12.71 11.62
C GLY A 656 -33.65 14.01 12.27
N VAL A 657 -32.45 14.47 11.88
CA VAL A 657 -31.81 15.71 12.35
C VAL A 657 -32.64 16.95 12.00
N LYS A 658 -32.94 17.78 13.01
CA LYS A 658 -33.78 18.98 12.94
C LYS A 658 -33.26 20.07 13.88
N ALA A 659 -32.59 21.09 13.32
CA ALA A 659 -32.23 22.31 14.03
C ALA A 659 -32.84 23.53 13.31
N THR A 660 -33.22 24.56 14.07
CA THR A 660 -33.71 25.83 13.50
C THR A 660 -32.99 26.99 14.19
N VAL A 661 -32.14 27.71 13.44
CA VAL A 661 -31.48 28.93 13.91
C VAL A 661 -32.41 30.12 13.62
N THR A 662 -32.44 31.10 14.54
CA THR A 662 -33.19 32.34 14.36
C THR A 662 -32.23 33.53 14.32
N SER A 663 -32.22 34.28 13.21
CA SER A 663 -31.30 35.39 12.95
C SER A 663 -32.04 36.53 12.25
N GLY A 664 -31.87 37.77 12.70
CA GLY A 664 -32.64 38.93 12.20
C GLY A 664 -34.18 38.80 12.34
N GLY A 665 -34.67 37.85 13.14
CA GLY A 665 -36.08 37.46 13.23
C GLY A 665 -36.53 36.40 12.20
N GLN A 666 -35.69 36.07 11.21
CA GLN A 666 -35.92 34.96 10.28
C GLN A 666 -35.53 33.62 10.92
N LYS A 667 -36.37 32.60 10.75
CA LYS A 667 -36.04 31.20 11.06
C LYS A 667 -35.42 30.55 9.82
N ILE A 668 -34.35 29.78 10.03
CA ILE A 668 -33.68 28.98 8.99
C ILE A 668 -33.46 27.59 9.57
N ASP A 669 -33.96 26.56 8.88
CA ASP A 669 -33.71 25.18 9.24
C ASP A 669 -32.32 24.76 8.75
N VAL A 670 -31.55 24.19 9.67
CA VAL A 670 -30.15 23.78 9.51
C VAL A 670 -29.94 22.43 10.19
N ARG A 671 -28.75 21.82 10.02
CA ARG A 671 -28.39 20.57 10.71
C ARG A 671 -27.49 20.78 11.93
N TRP A 672 -26.92 21.98 12.09
CA TRP A 672 -25.85 22.28 13.05
C TRP A 672 -26.33 23.27 14.13
N SER A 673 -25.82 23.11 15.35
CA SER A 673 -26.13 24.01 16.48
C SER A 673 -25.03 25.02 16.74
N THR A 674 -25.41 26.17 17.30
CA THR A 674 -24.49 27.16 17.89
C THR A 674 -24.51 27.09 19.40
N TRP A 675 -23.44 27.58 20.06
CA TRP A 675 -23.35 27.56 21.52
C TRP A 675 -24.04 28.81 22.11
N SER A 676 -24.94 28.62 23.07
CA SER A 676 -25.78 29.70 23.62
C SER A 676 -25.70 29.80 25.14
N ARG A 677 -25.60 31.04 25.65
CA ARG A 677 -25.67 31.38 27.09
C ARG A 677 -26.89 32.24 27.40
N LYS A 678 -27.15 32.46 28.69
CA LYS A 678 -28.12 33.47 29.15
C LYS A 678 -27.51 34.86 29.21
N LEU A 679 -28.32 35.86 28.89
CA LEU A 679 -28.12 37.28 29.21
C LEU A 679 -29.49 37.88 29.57
N ASN A 680 -29.66 38.40 30.78
CA ASN A 680 -30.92 38.98 31.28
C ASN A 680 -32.16 38.08 31.04
N GLY A 681 -32.00 36.75 31.16
CA GLY A 681 -33.05 35.75 30.94
C GLY A 681 -33.19 35.25 29.50
N THR A 682 -32.74 36.02 28.51
CA THR A 682 -32.77 35.68 27.07
C THR A 682 -31.60 34.76 26.70
N ASN A 683 -31.77 33.89 25.69
CA ASN A 683 -30.66 33.13 25.11
C ASN A 683 -29.89 34.01 24.12
N VAL A 684 -28.55 33.98 24.19
CA VAL A 684 -27.65 34.68 23.28
C VAL A 684 -26.64 33.66 22.75
N ASP A 685 -26.52 33.59 21.42
CA ASP A 685 -25.43 32.86 20.76
C ASP A 685 -24.09 33.53 21.10
N VAL A 686 -23.16 32.74 21.63
CA VAL A 686 -21.85 33.14 22.15
C VAL A 686 -20.71 32.31 21.53
N SER A 687 -20.97 31.69 20.38
CA SER A 687 -19.95 30.98 19.61
C SER A 687 -18.83 31.95 19.17
N TYR A 688 -17.56 31.58 19.32
CA TYR A 688 -16.40 32.34 18.82
C TYR A 688 -15.86 31.75 17.51
N HIS A 689 -15.16 32.55 16.72
CA HIS A 689 -14.61 32.09 15.44
C HIS A 689 -13.30 32.80 15.06
N PRO A 690 -12.21 32.03 14.94
CA PRO A 690 -11.18 32.31 13.93
C PRO A 690 -11.16 31.25 12.81
N ALA A 691 -11.59 30.02 13.08
CA ALA A 691 -11.51 28.89 12.13
C ALA A 691 -12.48 27.71 12.45
N VAL A 692 -13.72 28.01 12.88
CA VAL A 692 -14.73 26.95 13.11
C VAL A 692 -15.21 26.42 11.75
N ARG A 693 -15.22 25.09 11.59
CA ARG A 693 -15.42 24.43 10.30
C ARG A 693 -16.44 23.30 10.43
N PHE A 694 -17.70 23.59 10.13
CA PHE A 694 -18.76 22.57 9.97
C PHE A 694 -19.20 22.52 8.50
N VAL A 695 -19.04 21.36 7.87
CA VAL A 695 -19.22 21.20 6.41
C VAL A 695 -19.71 19.80 6.05
N GLU A 696 -20.61 19.73 5.06
CA GLU A 696 -21.23 18.50 4.54
C GLU A 696 -20.99 18.40 3.03
N TYR A 697 -20.00 17.61 2.60
CA TYR A 697 -19.75 17.33 1.18
C TYR A 697 -20.59 16.14 0.70
N ASN A 698 -21.35 16.31 -0.38
CA ASN A 698 -22.18 15.28 -1.04
C ASN A 698 -23.08 14.44 -0.10
N SER A 699 -23.37 14.95 1.10
CA SER A 699 -24.14 14.24 2.13
C SER A 699 -25.65 14.46 1.94
N THR A 700 -26.49 13.52 2.38
CA THR A 700 -27.93 13.47 2.03
C THR A 700 -28.85 13.28 3.25
N ASP A 701 -30.17 13.40 3.08
CA ASP A 701 -31.21 13.02 4.07
C ASP A 701 -31.68 11.54 3.91
N GLU A 702 -32.69 11.11 4.67
CA GLU A 702 -33.32 9.78 4.46
C GLU A 702 -33.78 9.50 3.01
N ASN A 703 -34.21 10.54 2.28
CA ASN A 703 -34.82 10.49 0.96
C ASN A 703 -33.80 10.63 -0.19
N GLY A 704 -32.54 10.94 0.11
CA GLY A 704 -31.50 11.27 -0.88
C GLY A 704 -31.41 12.75 -1.25
N THR A 705 -32.14 13.64 -0.56
CA THR A 705 -32.02 15.10 -0.71
C THR A 705 -30.65 15.56 -0.24
N ALA A 706 -29.90 16.30 -1.06
CA ALA A 706 -28.60 16.83 -0.67
C ALA A 706 -28.67 17.80 0.52
N ALA A 707 -27.61 17.84 1.33
CA ALA A 707 -27.47 18.75 2.47
C ALA A 707 -27.64 20.22 2.03
N PRO A 708 -28.38 21.05 2.80
CA PRO A 708 -28.73 22.40 2.37
C PRO A 708 -27.50 23.30 2.23
N THR A 709 -27.34 23.92 1.07
CA THR A 709 -26.18 24.75 0.71
C THR A 709 -26.32 26.18 1.24
N TYR A 710 -26.46 26.34 2.56
CA TYR A 710 -26.45 27.65 3.21
C TYR A 710 -25.04 28.06 3.62
N ASP A 711 -24.81 29.38 3.60
CA ASP A 711 -23.56 30.00 4.05
C ASP A 711 -23.93 31.06 5.09
N TYR A 712 -23.83 30.72 6.37
CA TYR A 712 -24.42 31.48 7.49
C TYR A 712 -23.61 32.73 7.89
N THR A 713 -23.27 33.55 6.90
CA THR A 713 -22.66 34.86 7.11
C THR A 713 -23.67 35.82 7.75
N VAL A 714 -23.54 36.03 9.07
CA VAL A 714 -24.44 36.89 9.87
C VAL A 714 -24.21 38.37 9.56
N ALA A 715 -24.72 38.84 8.42
CA ALA A 715 -24.54 40.20 7.93
C ALA A 715 -25.17 41.29 8.83
N ASP A 716 -26.16 40.93 9.67
CA ASP A 716 -26.91 41.87 10.52
C ASP A 716 -26.23 42.16 11.89
N ASN A 717 -24.89 42.20 11.91
CA ASN A 717 -24.14 42.69 13.06
C ASN A 717 -22.70 43.11 12.71
N ALA A 718 -22.38 44.40 12.83
CA ALA A 718 -21.07 44.96 12.48
C ALA A 718 -19.87 44.43 13.31
N GLN A 719 -20.12 43.57 14.30
CA GLN A 719 -19.09 42.90 15.12
C GLN A 719 -18.95 41.40 14.82
N ARG A 720 -19.87 40.78 14.05
CA ARG A 720 -19.81 39.36 13.68
C ARG A 720 -19.19 39.20 12.29
N LYS A 721 -17.90 38.87 12.24
CA LYS A 721 -17.25 38.48 10.98
C LYS A 721 -17.56 37.00 10.71
N GLU A 722 -18.23 36.73 9.59
CA GLU A 722 -18.31 35.46 8.85
C GLU A 722 -18.14 34.17 9.68
N PHE A 723 -19.25 33.62 10.17
CA PHE A 723 -19.30 32.37 10.95
C PHE A 723 -19.82 31.20 10.10
N LEU A 724 -18.99 30.22 9.76
CA LEU A 724 -19.42 29.08 8.94
C LEU A 724 -20.13 27.99 9.76
N VAL A 725 -21.39 28.23 10.13
CA VAL A 725 -22.24 27.27 10.85
C VAL A 725 -22.93 26.31 9.87
N GLY A 726 -22.19 25.35 9.35
CA GLY A 726 -22.73 24.22 8.57
C GLY A 726 -23.02 24.55 7.11
N LYS A 727 -22.10 24.17 6.21
CA LYS A 727 -22.25 24.37 4.76
C LYS A 727 -22.40 23.04 4.01
N GLY A 728 -23.55 22.85 3.35
CA GLY A 728 -23.67 21.84 2.29
C GLY A 728 -22.84 22.21 1.07
N VAL A 729 -22.07 21.25 0.53
CA VAL A 729 -21.20 21.42 -0.64
C VAL A 729 -21.41 20.26 -1.62
N ALA A 730 -21.84 20.58 -2.84
CA ALA A 730 -21.93 19.62 -3.94
C ALA A 730 -20.66 19.69 -4.81
N VAL A 731 -20.02 18.55 -5.05
CA VAL A 731 -18.76 18.39 -5.81
C VAL A 731 -18.79 17.11 -6.66
N SER A 732 -17.97 17.04 -7.71
CA SER A 732 -17.78 15.80 -8.48
C SER A 732 -17.12 14.70 -7.64
N ALA A 733 -17.21 13.44 -8.10
CA ALA A 733 -16.53 12.32 -7.45
C ALA A 733 -15.00 12.54 -7.37
N ASP A 734 -14.39 13.06 -8.43
CA ASP A 734 -12.94 13.34 -8.46
C ASP A 734 -12.55 14.46 -7.47
N GLN A 735 -13.36 15.52 -7.41
CA GLN A 735 -13.18 16.61 -6.45
C GLN A 735 -13.31 16.12 -5.01
N LEU A 736 -14.29 15.26 -4.74
CA LEU A 736 -14.46 14.65 -3.42
C LEU A 736 -13.31 13.70 -3.07
N GLY A 737 -12.82 12.92 -4.04
CA GLY A 737 -11.61 12.11 -3.90
C GLY A 737 -10.39 12.96 -3.52
N GLY A 738 -10.23 14.13 -4.15
CA GLY A 738 -9.21 15.13 -3.80
C GLY A 738 -9.38 15.68 -2.37
N VAL A 739 -10.61 16.05 -1.97
CA VAL A 739 -10.91 16.52 -0.60
C VAL A 739 -10.60 15.44 0.45
N ARG A 740 -11.02 14.19 0.19
CA ARG A 740 -10.75 13.03 1.05
C ARG A 740 -9.25 12.77 1.20
N ALA A 741 -8.50 12.80 0.10
CA ALA A 741 -7.04 12.64 0.10
C ALA A 741 -6.32 13.77 0.85
N ASP A 742 -6.74 15.03 0.66
CA ASP A 742 -6.19 16.20 1.37
C ASP A 742 -6.43 16.13 2.89
N LEU A 743 -7.64 15.73 3.31
CA LEU A 743 -7.98 15.55 4.72
C LEU A 743 -7.12 14.44 5.35
N LEU A 744 -7.08 13.24 4.76
CA LEU A 744 -6.26 12.13 5.25
C LEU A 744 -4.76 12.49 5.29
N ALA A 745 -4.25 13.15 4.25
CA ALA A 745 -2.86 13.59 4.18
C ALA A 745 -2.50 14.59 5.30
N LYS A 746 -3.43 15.51 5.65
CA LYS A 746 -3.29 16.48 6.75
C LYS A 746 -3.41 15.83 8.13
N MET A 747 -4.33 14.87 8.29
CA MET A 747 -4.43 14.04 9.50
C MET A 747 -3.22 13.13 9.67
N GLY A 748 -2.47 12.85 8.61
CA GLY A 748 -1.33 11.94 8.64
C GLY A 748 -1.75 10.46 8.65
N ILE A 749 -2.89 10.15 8.01
CA ILE A 749 -3.45 8.80 7.84
C ILE A 749 -3.24 8.36 6.38
N GLY A 750 -2.92 7.08 6.18
CA GLY A 750 -2.62 6.48 4.86
C GLY A 750 -1.19 5.91 4.77
N THR A 751 -0.79 5.52 3.56
CA THR A 751 0.51 4.91 3.26
C THR A 751 1.64 5.94 3.04
N GLY A 752 2.89 5.52 3.24
CA GLY A 752 4.10 6.31 3.00
C GLY A 752 4.66 7.01 4.24
N ALA A 753 5.88 7.55 4.14
CA ALA A 753 6.63 8.05 5.30
C ALA A 753 5.88 9.10 6.15
N GLY A 754 5.98 8.95 7.47
CA GLY A 754 5.33 9.80 8.47
C GLY A 754 3.81 9.63 8.58
N LYS A 755 3.17 8.96 7.61
CA LYS A 755 1.76 8.57 7.68
C LYS A 755 1.59 7.33 8.57
N TRP A 756 0.36 7.07 8.97
CA TRP A 756 -0.04 5.85 9.65
C TRP A 756 -1.13 5.17 8.83
N ASP A 757 -0.87 3.93 8.41
CA ASP A 757 -1.82 3.10 7.69
C ASP A 757 -2.52 2.15 8.68
N PRO A 758 -3.77 2.43 9.10
CA PRO A 758 -4.52 1.56 10.01
C PRO A 758 -4.82 0.18 9.42
N SER A 759 -4.71 -0.02 8.09
CA SER A 759 -4.92 -1.35 7.49
C SER A 759 -3.77 -2.34 7.80
N THR A 760 -2.60 -1.83 8.18
CA THR A 760 -1.42 -2.66 8.52
C THR A 760 -1.51 -3.33 9.89
N ASP A 761 -2.44 -2.90 10.78
CA ASP A 761 -2.52 -3.31 12.19
C ASP A 761 -2.98 -4.77 12.44
N GLY A 762 -3.00 -5.64 11.41
CA GLY A 762 -3.24 -7.09 11.55
C GLY A 762 -4.71 -7.52 11.64
N GLY A 763 -5.63 -6.57 11.47
CA GLY A 763 -7.06 -6.82 11.35
C GLY A 763 -7.43 -7.47 10.02
N SER A 764 -7.63 -8.79 10.02
CA SER A 764 -8.57 -9.39 9.05
C SER A 764 -9.97 -8.93 9.45
N THR A 765 -10.61 -8.09 8.63
CA THR A 765 -12.02 -7.74 8.84
C THR A 765 -12.87 -9.01 8.88
N PRO A 766 -13.69 -9.23 9.92
CA PRO A 766 -14.84 -10.10 9.81
C PRO A 766 -15.75 -9.59 8.69
N ASP A 767 -16.51 -10.49 8.07
CA ASP A 767 -17.67 -10.10 7.26
C ASP A 767 -18.56 -9.18 8.14
N PRO A 768 -18.95 -7.97 7.68
CA PRO A 768 -19.75 -7.07 8.50
C PRO A 768 -21.10 -7.73 8.84
N ASP A 769 -21.22 -8.19 10.09
CA ASP A 769 -22.47 -8.75 10.61
C ASP A 769 -23.58 -7.71 10.40
N PRO A 770 -24.76 -8.08 9.87
CA PRO A 770 -25.71 -7.09 9.39
C PRO A 770 -26.05 -6.07 10.47
N LYS A 771 -25.87 -4.79 10.10
CA LYS A 771 -26.40 -3.59 10.78
C LYS A 771 -27.56 -3.96 11.72
N PRO A 772 -27.50 -3.66 13.03
CA PRO A 772 -28.65 -3.84 13.90
C PRO A 772 -29.80 -3.01 13.34
N ASP A 773 -30.82 -3.68 12.80
CA ASP A 773 -31.99 -2.99 12.26
C ASP A 773 -32.74 -2.32 13.42
N PRO A 774 -33.26 -1.09 13.22
CA PRO A 774 -34.13 -0.47 14.21
C PRO A 774 -35.33 -1.40 14.45
N GLU A 775 -35.72 -1.59 15.71
CA GLU A 775 -36.71 -2.62 16.11
C GLU A 775 -37.96 -2.59 15.23
N LYS A 776 -38.02 -3.53 14.29
CA LYS A 776 -39.10 -3.58 13.31
C LYS A 776 -40.34 -4.17 13.96
N THR A 777 -41.46 -3.48 13.78
CA THR A 777 -42.74 -3.85 14.41
C THR A 777 -43.57 -4.67 13.43
N ALA A 778 -44.30 -5.67 13.94
CA ALA A 778 -45.13 -6.55 13.12
C ALA A 778 -46.35 -5.77 12.61
N VAL A 779 -46.50 -5.65 11.29
CA VAL A 779 -47.57 -4.86 10.63
C VAL A 779 -48.73 -5.75 10.19
N SER A 780 -48.44 -6.96 9.70
CA SER A 780 -49.47 -7.94 9.31
C SER A 780 -48.93 -9.37 9.40
N VAL A 781 -49.84 -10.34 9.51
CA VAL A 781 -49.53 -11.78 9.42
C VAL A 781 -50.37 -12.40 8.33
N ALA A 782 -49.76 -13.24 7.49
CA ALA A 782 -50.42 -13.96 6.42
C ALA A 782 -51.15 -15.21 6.96
N THR A 783 -52.34 -15.49 6.44
CA THR A 783 -53.09 -16.72 6.75
C THR A 783 -52.32 -17.96 6.28
N PRO A 784 -51.97 -18.91 7.17
CA PRO A 784 -51.34 -20.17 6.79
C PRO A 784 -52.25 -21.06 5.91
N ALA A 785 -51.67 -22.06 5.27
CA ALA A 785 -52.42 -23.04 4.50
C ALA A 785 -53.29 -23.93 5.41
N ASP A 786 -54.50 -24.27 4.93
CA ASP A 786 -55.45 -25.10 5.66
C ASP A 786 -54.92 -26.52 5.92
N VAL A 787 -55.27 -27.05 7.10
CA VAL A 787 -54.84 -28.35 7.62
C VAL A 787 -55.92 -29.40 7.39
N THR A 788 -55.55 -30.65 7.13
CA THR A 788 -56.49 -31.79 7.07
C THR A 788 -56.04 -32.91 8.00
N THR A 789 -57.00 -33.49 8.73
CA THR A 789 -56.81 -34.64 9.63
C THR A 789 -57.94 -35.67 9.43
N ARG A 790 -57.94 -36.76 10.21
CA ARG A 790 -58.98 -37.80 10.20
C ARG A 790 -59.79 -37.79 11.48
N ALA A 791 -61.02 -38.27 11.43
CA ALA A 791 -61.90 -38.38 12.58
C ALA A 791 -61.24 -39.20 13.70
N GLY A 792 -61.04 -38.56 14.86
CA GLY A 792 -60.34 -39.11 16.03
C GLY A 792 -58.82 -38.87 16.06
N VAL A 793 -58.24 -38.14 15.10
CA VAL A 793 -56.81 -37.80 15.05
C VAL A 793 -56.62 -36.28 15.19
N ALA A 794 -55.80 -35.86 16.16
CA ALA A 794 -55.51 -34.45 16.39
C ALA A 794 -54.82 -33.81 15.17
N PRO A 795 -55.23 -32.60 14.73
CA PRO A 795 -54.60 -31.92 13.61
C PRO A 795 -53.19 -31.43 13.97
N VAL A 796 -52.26 -31.55 13.03
CA VAL A 796 -50.93 -30.93 13.13
C VAL A 796 -51.00 -29.54 12.54
N LEU A 797 -50.96 -28.52 13.39
CA LEU A 797 -51.00 -27.11 12.97
C LEU A 797 -49.61 -26.63 12.50
N PRO A 798 -49.53 -25.67 11.56
CA PRO A 798 -48.25 -25.19 11.04
C PRO A 798 -47.46 -24.44 12.13
N ALA A 799 -46.16 -24.72 12.26
CA ALA A 799 -45.34 -24.17 13.32
C ALA A 799 -44.99 -22.68 13.15
N THR A 800 -45.06 -22.17 11.92
CA THR A 800 -44.77 -20.76 11.57
C THR A 800 -45.88 -20.14 10.73
N ALA A 801 -45.92 -18.80 10.71
CA ALA A 801 -46.72 -17.99 9.81
C ALA A 801 -45.89 -16.80 9.32
N VAL A 802 -46.10 -16.37 8.08
CA VAL A 802 -45.32 -15.26 7.50
C VAL A 802 -45.81 -13.93 8.09
N VAL A 803 -44.95 -13.24 8.84
CA VAL A 803 -45.18 -11.90 9.37
C VAL A 803 -44.50 -10.88 8.45
N THR A 804 -45.22 -9.81 8.11
CA THR A 804 -44.68 -8.64 7.41
C THR A 804 -44.41 -7.53 8.42
N TRP A 805 -43.23 -6.92 8.34
CA TRP A 805 -42.72 -5.95 9.31
C TRP A 805 -42.78 -4.50 8.80
N SER A 806 -42.52 -3.54 9.69
CA SER A 806 -42.55 -2.10 9.40
C SER A 806 -41.50 -1.59 8.40
N ASP A 807 -40.50 -2.42 8.08
CA ASP A 807 -39.51 -2.19 7.02
C ASP A 807 -39.95 -2.72 5.64
N GLY A 808 -41.09 -3.41 5.56
CA GLY A 808 -41.58 -4.10 4.36
C GLY A 808 -40.97 -5.49 4.10
N SER A 809 -40.11 -5.98 4.99
CA SER A 809 -39.62 -7.36 4.97
C SER A 809 -40.68 -8.36 5.46
N ALA A 810 -40.50 -9.64 5.13
CA ALA A 810 -41.36 -10.71 5.60
C ALA A 810 -40.53 -11.93 6.06
N THR A 811 -40.90 -12.54 7.19
CA THR A 811 -40.21 -13.70 7.79
C THR A 811 -41.21 -14.74 8.31
N ASP A 812 -40.78 -16.00 8.38
CA ASP A 812 -41.54 -17.10 9.00
C ASP A 812 -41.40 -17.07 10.53
N GLU A 813 -42.40 -16.50 11.22
CA GLU A 813 -42.38 -16.36 12.68
C GLU A 813 -43.15 -17.51 13.37
N PRO A 814 -42.71 -17.96 14.56
CA PRO A 814 -43.34 -19.06 15.27
C PRO A 814 -44.76 -18.71 15.74
N VAL A 815 -45.71 -19.63 15.53
CA VAL A 815 -47.11 -19.45 15.95
C VAL A 815 -47.38 -20.16 17.27
N THR A 816 -47.94 -19.44 18.23
CA THR A 816 -48.58 -20.03 19.41
C THR A 816 -50.07 -20.22 19.11
N TRP A 817 -50.50 -21.46 18.87
CA TRP A 817 -51.91 -21.81 18.60
C TRP A 817 -52.71 -22.06 19.88
N ASP A 818 -54.01 -21.75 19.84
CA ASP A 818 -54.96 -22.19 20.86
C ASP A 818 -55.07 -23.71 20.90
N THR A 819 -55.39 -24.25 22.08
CA THR A 819 -55.53 -25.70 22.29
C THR A 819 -56.77 -26.24 21.58
N VAL A 820 -56.60 -27.16 20.63
CA VAL A 820 -57.69 -27.78 19.87
C VAL A 820 -58.39 -28.87 20.71
N PRO A 821 -59.69 -28.74 21.05
CA PRO A 821 -60.42 -29.76 21.78
C PRO A 821 -60.62 -31.05 20.99
N ALA A 822 -60.70 -32.19 21.68
CA ALA A 822 -60.77 -33.52 21.04
C ALA A 822 -62.09 -33.76 20.30
N GLU A 823 -63.17 -33.15 20.78
CA GLU A 823 -64.49 -33.16 20.17
C GLU A 823 -64.52 -32.50 18.78
N SER A 824 -63.67 -31.49 18.52
CA SER A 824 -63.65 -30.75 17.26
C SER A 824 -63.22 -31.61 16.07
N TYR A 825 -62.33 -32.58 16.30
CA TYR A 825 -61.86 -33.53 15.28
C TYR A 825 -62.40 -34.96 15.49
N ALA A 826 -63.37 -35.18 16.38
CA ALA A 826 -63.95 -36.50 16.63
C ALA A 826 -64.83 -37.04 15.49
N LYS A 827 -65.24 -36.20 14.52
CA LYS A 827 -66.14 -36.53 13.41
C LYS A 827 -65.74 -35.75 12.15
N PRO A 828 -66.06 -36.24 10.93
CA PRO A 828 -65.83 -35.50 9.70
C PRO A 828 -66.58 -34.16 9.66
N GLY A 829 -65.92 -33.12 9.14
CA GLY A 829 -66.37 -31.73 9.16
C GLY A 829 -65.19 -30.75 9.01
N SER A 830 -65.39 -29.46 9.29
CA SER A 830 -64.30 -28.48 9.40
C SER A 830 -64.57 -27.43 10.48
N PHE A 831 -63.49 -26.84 11.00
CA PHE A 831 -63.49 -25.79 12.03
C PHE A 831 -62.24 -24.91 11.89
N THR A 832 -62.22 -23.72 12.47
CA THR A 832 -61.02 -22.86 12.52
C THR A 832 -60.33 -22.92 13.88
N VAL A 833 -59.03 -22.68 13.89
CA VAL A 833 -58.20 -22.51 15.09
C VAL A 833 -57.54 -21.13 15.03
N ALA A 834 -57.50 -20.43 16.17
CA ALA A 834 -56.82 -19.15 16.31
C ALA A 834 -55.46 -19.31 17.02
N GLY A 835 -54.59 -18.34 16.83
CA GLY A 835 -53.26 -18.30 17.44
C GLY A 835 -52.61 -16.93 17.27
N LYS A 836 -51.37 -16.79 17.71
CA LYS A 836 -50.59 -15.56 17.58
C LYS A 836 -49.19 -15.80 17.03
N ALA A 837 -48.75 -14.91 16.13
CA ALA A 837 -47.39 -14.82 15.61
C ALA A 837 -46.92 -13.36 15.71
N ALA A 838 -45.73 -13.12 16.28
CA ALA A 838 -45.20 -11.77 16.58
C ALA A 838 -46.22 -10.82 17.29
N GLY A 839 -47.12 -11.38 18.11
CA GLY A 839 -48.20 -10.67 18.80
C GLY A 839 -49.51 -10.48 18.02
N LEU A 840 -49.46 -10.55 16.68
CA LEU A 840 -50.62 -10.43 15.79
C LEU A 840 -51.49 -11.69 15.80
N ASP A 841 -52.79 -11.53 15.60
CA ASP A 841 -53.76 -12.63 15.51
C ASP A 841 -53.72 -13.33 14.16
N VAL A 842 -53.64 -14.66 14.18
CA VAL A 842 -53.62 -15.53 12.99
C VAL A 842 -54.63 -16.67 13.15
N THR A 843 -55.19 -17.16 12.04
CA THR A 843 -56.15 -18.28 12.03
C THR A 843 -55.83 -19.28 10.93
N VAL A 844 -56.23 -20.54 11.11
CA VAL A 844 -56.10 -21.62 10.12
C VAL A 844 -57.35 -22.50 10.14
N THR A 845 -57.79 -23.02 8.98
CA THR A 845 -58.91 -23.98 8.92
C THR A 845 -58.38 -25.41 9.05
N VAL A 846 -59.11 -26.24 9.79
CA VAL A 846 -58.90 -27.69 9.92
C VAL A 846 -60.08 -28.43 9.29
N THR A 847 -59.80 -29.36 8.38
CA THR A 847 -60.80 -30.29 7.80
C THR A 847 -60.57 -31.71 8.32
N VAL A 848 -61.64 -32.51 8.45
CA VAL A 848 -61.65 -33.83 9.10
C VAL A 848 -62.29 -34.89 8.21
N GLU A 849 -61.60 -36.00 7.96
CA GLU A 849 -62.00 -37.08 7.02
C GLU A 849 -62.41 -38.42 7.67
N ALA A 850 -62.91 -39.36 6.86
CA ALA A 850 -63.36 -40.71 7.27
C ALA A 850 -62.36 -41.85 6.89
N ALA A 851 -62.59 -43.09 7.35
CA ALA A 851 -61.61 -44.20 7.35
C ALA A 851 -61.78 -45.27 6.22
N PRO A 852 -60.71 -46.01 5.81
CA PRO A 852 -60.67 -46.78 4.55
C PRO A 852 -60.56 -48.34 4.67
N LYS A 853 -60.46 -49.03 3.53
CA LYS A 853 -60.37 -50.51 3.33
C LYS A 853 -58.92 -51.07 3.35
N THR A 854 -58.74 -52.40 3.24
CA THR A 854 -57.44 -53.11 3.30
C THR A 854 -57.16 -54.07 2.11
N ALA A 855 -55.89 -54.25 1.76
CA ALA A 855 -55.42 -55.02 0.59
C ALA A 855 -55.09 -56.49 0.90
N VAL A 856 -55.03 -57.34 -0.15
CA VAL A 856 -54.90 -58.82 -0.06
C VAL A 856 -53.75 -59.40 -0.90
N SER A 857 -53.57 -58.99 -2.16
CA SER A 857 -52.49 -59.51 -3.02
C SER A 857 -52.02 -58.49 -4.07
N VAL A 858 -50.77 -58.61 -4.55
CA VAL A 858 -50.17 -57.73 -5.57
C VAL A 858 -49.48 -58.55 -6.68
N VAL A 859 -49.47 -58.05 -7.91
CA VAL A 859 -48.83 -58.68 -9.08
C VAL A 859 -47.55 -57.95 -9.48
N ALA A 860 -46.48 -58.70 -9.79
CA ALA A 860 -45.18 -58.16 -10.19
C ALA A 860 -45.23 -57.46 -11.59
N PRO A 861 -44.77 -56.20 -11.71
CA PRO A 861 -44.68 -55.48 -12.98
C PRO A 861 -43.63 -56.03 -13.96
N ALA A 862 -43.75 -55.62 -15.23
CA ALA A 862 -42.74 -55.89 -16.25
C ALA A 862 -41.43 -55.11 -15.99
N GLY A 863 -40.30 -55.74 -16.32
CA GLY A 863 -38.96 -55.17 -16.13
C GLY A 863 -38.68 -53.92 -16.98
N VAL A 864 -37.78 -53.07 -16.51
CA VAL A 864 -37.46 -51.75 -17.09
C VAL A 864 -36.00 -51.63 -17.53
N THR A 865 -35.68 -50.63 -18.34
CA THR A 865 -34.32 -50.33 -18.81
C THR A 865 -34.01 -48.84 -18.65
N THR A 866 -32.78 -48.53 -18.22
CA THR A 866 -32.26 -47.17 -18.00
C THR A 866 -30.87 -47.00 -18.61
N GLN A 867 -30.26 -45.81 -18.45
CA GLN A 867 -28.87 -45.55 -18.84
C GLN A 867 -27.89 -45.53 -17.65
N VAL A 868 -26.60 -45.70 -17.94
CA VAL A 868 -25.48 -45.62 -16.99
C VAL A 868 -25.44 -44.22 -16.38
N GLY A 869 -25.51 -44.16 -15.04
CA GLY A 869 -25.64 -42.93 -14.27
C GLY A 869 -27.08 -42.39 -14.16
N THR A 870 -28.05 -42.97 -14.88
CA THR A 870 -29.46 -42.55 -14.84
C THR A 870 -30.29 -43.51 -13.99
N ALA A 871 -30.93 -43.00 -12.94
CA ALA A 871 -31.81 -43.80 -12.10
C ALA A 871 -32.96 -44.44 -12.91
N PRO A 872 -33.29 -45.72 -12.69
CA PRO A 872 -34.33 -46.38 -13.47
C PRO A 872 -35.72 -45.80 -13.17
N LYS A 873 -36.48 -45.48 -14.22
CA LYS A 873 -37.89 -45.09 -14.08
C LYS A 873 -38.74 -46.34 -13.86
N LEU A 874 -38.96 -46.67 -12.58
CA LEU A 874 -39.75 -47.82 -12.15
C LEU A 874 -41.26 -47.62 -12.44
N PRO A 875 -42.06 -48.69 -12.56
CA PRO A 875 -43.50 -48.57 -12.82
C PRO A 875 -44.23 -47.89 -11.67
N ALA A 876 -45.02 -46.84 -11.96
CA ALA A 876 -45.67 -46.04 -10.92
C ALA A 876 -46.79 -46.80 -10.16
N THR A 877 -47.38 -47.82 -10.78
CA THR A 877 -48.46 -48.64 -10.20
C THR A 877 -48.25 -50.14 -10.41
N ALA A 878 -48.91 -50.94 -9.56
CA ALA A 878 -49.02 -52.39 -9.69
C ALA A 878 -50.46 -52.82 -9.38
N LYS A 879 -50.90 -53.95 -9.94
CA LYS A 879 -52.27 -54.44 -9.71
C LYS A 879 -52.39 -55.06 -8.33
N VAL A 880 -53.30 -54.51 -7.51
CA VAL A 880 -53.61 -54.95 -6.15
C VAL A 880 -55.05 -55.47 -6.09
N THR A 881 -55.25 -56.60 -5.40
CA THR A 881 -56.57 -57.13 -5.03
C THR A 881 -56.89 -56.73 -3.59
N TRP A 882 -58.12 -56.29 -3.33
CA TRP A 882 -58.61 -55.80 -2.04
C TRP A 882 -59.46 -56.81 -1.27
N SER A 883 -59.75 -56.52 0.01
CA SER A 883 -60.53 -57.38 0.91
C SER A 883 -61.99 -57.60 0.50
N ASP A 884 -62.49 -56.87 -0.49
CA ASP A 884 -63.82 -57.06 -1.12
C ASP A 884 -63.73 -57.75 -2.50
N ASN A 885 -62.56 -58.27 -2.86
CA ASN A 885 -62.20 -58.87 -4.15
C ASN A 885 -62.22 -57.91 -5.36
N SER A 886 -62.29 -56.59 -5.15
CA SER A 886 -61.99 -55.63 -6.22
C SER A 886 -60.50 -55.63 -6.56
N VAL A 887 -60.15 -55.29 -7.81
CA VAL A 887 -58.76 -55.20 -8.29
C VAL A 887 -58.55 -53.82 -8.93
N THR A 888 -57.52 -53.11 -8.51
CA THR A 888 -57.17 -51.75 -8.98
C THR A 888 -55.67 -51.62 -9.27
N ASP A 889 -55.28 -50.59 -10.00
CA ASP A 889 -53.88 -50.22 -10.24
C ASP A 889 -53.42 -49.23 -9.16
N GLU A 890 -52.75 -49.75 -8.13
CA GLU A 890 -52.36 -48.99 -6.94
C GLU A 890 -50.91 -48.47 -7.03
N PRO A 891 -50.60 -47.30 -6.45
CA PRO A 891 -49.26 -46.74 -6.49
C PRO A 891 -48.24 -47.64 -5.77
N VAL A 892 -47.05 -47.77 -6.37
CA VAL A 892 -45.92 -48.50 -5.79
C VAL A 892 -44.91 -47.52 -5.20
N THR A 893 -44.66 -47.64 -3.90
CA THR A 893 -43.48 -47.05 -3.27
C THR A 893 -42.32 -48.04 -3.42
N TRP A 894 -41.42 -47.77 -4.36
CA TRP A 894 -40.21 -48.57 -4.54
C TRP A 894 -39.14 -48.20 -3.51
N ASP A 895 -38.34 -49.18 -3.09
CA ASP A 895 -37.15 -48.97 -2.29
C ASP A 895 -36.15 -48.10 -3.06
N THR A 896 -35.44 -47.21 -2.35
CA THR A 896 -34.45 -46.31 -2.95
C THR A 896 -33.35 -47.09 -3.64
N VAL A 897 -33.26 -46.99 -4.96
CA VAL A 897 -32.19 -47.61 -5.76
C VAL A 897 -30.87 -46.87 -5.50
N PRO A 898 -29.84 -47.52 -4.94
CA PRO A 898 -28.55 -46.87 -4.69
C PRO A 898 -27.87 -46.46 -6.01
N ALA A 899 -27.23 -45.29 -6.04
CA ALA A 899 -26.66 -44.72 -7.26
C ALA A 899 -25.58 -45.62 -7.90
N GLU A 900 -24.82 -46.33 -7.06
CA GLU A 900 -23.84 -47.36 -7.44
C GLU A 900 -24.42 -48.49 -8.30
N SER A 901 -25.69 -48.87 -8.10
CA SER A 901 -26.33 -50.00 -8.81
C SER A 901 -26.51 -49.74 -10.30
N TYR A 902 -26.66 -48.47 -10.71
CA TYR A 902 -26.75 -48.05 -12.11
C TYR A 902 -25.58 -47.16 -12.56
N ALA A 903 -24.53 -47.00 -11.74
CA ALA A 903 -23.30 -46.28 -12.12
C ALA A 903 -22.44 -47.02 -13.16
N LYS A 904 -22.78 -48.27 -13.50
CA LYS A 904 -22.12 -49.10 -14.51
C LYS A 904 -23.18 -49.88 -15.31
N ALA A 905 -22.84 -50.32 -16.53
CA ALA A 905 -23.74 -51.14 -17.34
C ALA A 905 -23.90 -52.55 -16.72
N GLY A 906 -25.13 -53.04 -16.64
CA GLY A 906 -25.49 -54.28 -15.92
C GLY A 906 -26.99 -54.41 -15.72
N SER A 907 -27.41 -55.29 -14.80
CA SER A 907 -28.83 -55.48 -14.43
C SER A 907 -28.96 -55.94 -12.97
N PHE A 908 -30.05 -55.53 -12.31
CA PHE A 908 -30.33 -55.75 -10.89
C PHE A 908 -31.83 -55.65 -10.59
N ASP A 909 -32.25 -56.02 -9.38
CA ASP A 909 -33.65 -56.07 -8.97
C ASP A 909 -33.97 -54.96 -7.98
N VAL A 910 -35.18 -54.38 -8.07
CA VAL A 910 -35.68 -53.37 -7.13
C VAL A 910 -36.98 -53.86 -6.49
N LYS A 911 -37.04 -53.76 -5.17
CA LYS A 911 -38.21 -54.12 -4.35
C LYS A 911 -39.02 -52.87 -4.01
N GLY A 912 -40.26 -53.05 -3.58
CA GLY A 912 -41.16 -51.97 -3.21
C GLY A 912 -42.45 -52.50 -2.61
N LYS A 913 -43.38 -51.59 -2.30
CA LYS A 913 -44.70 -51.92 -1.75
C LYS A 913 -45.82 -51.22 -2.51
N ALA A 914 -46.87 -51.96 -2.86
CA ALA A 914 -48.14 -51.41 -3.35
C ALA A 914 -49.26 -51.75 -2.35
N ALA A 915 -50.02 -50.76 -1.90
CA ALA A 915 -51.02 -50.90 -0.84
C ALA A 915 -50.53 -51.67 0.42
N GLY A 916 -49.23 -51.58 0.72
CA GLY A 916 -48.56 -52.28 1.84
C GLY A 916 -47.90 -53.63 1.52
N LEU A 917 -48.23 -54.24 0.38
CA LEU A 917 -47.78 -55.57 -0.03
C LEU A 917 -46.50 -55.52 -0.88
N ASP A 918 -45.56 -56.43 -0.63
CA ASP A 918 -44.26 -56.47 -1.30
C ASP A 918 -44.35 -56.85 -2.78
N VAL A 919 -43.63 -56.10 -3.61
CA VAL A 919 -43.55 -56.25 -5.07
C VAL A 919 -42.10 -56.06 -5.54
N THR A 920 -41.74 -56.55 -6.73
CA THR A 920 -40.36 -56.51 -7.25
C THR A 920 -40.36 -56.30 -8.76
N VAL A 921 -39.37 -55.58 -9.29
CA VAL A 921 -39.17 -55.32 -10.72
C VAL A 921 -37.69 -55.43 -11.10
N HIS A 922 -37.41 -56.02 -12.26
CA HIS A 922 -36.05 -56.18 -12.79
C HIS A 922 -35.62 -54.96 -13.62
N VAL A 923 -34.35 -54.54 -13.51
CA VAL A 923 -33.77 -53.34 -14.14
C VAL A 923 -32.55 -53.72 -15.00
N THR A 924 -32.36 -53.06 -16.15
CA THR A 924 -31.17 -53.17 -17.02
C THR A 924 -30.59 -51.78 -17.37
N VAL A 925 -29.27 -51.65 -17.53
CA VAL A 925 -28.53 -50.37 -17.64
C VAL A 925 -27.65 -50.30 -18.90
N LYS A 926 -27.76 -49.23 -19.72
CA LYS A 926 -27.11 -49.05 -21.05
C LYS A 926 -26.36 -47.70 -21.19
N ALA A 927 -25.42 -47.50 -22.12
CA ALA A 927 -24.50 -46.34 -22.06
C ALA A 927 -25.00 -44.99 -22.71
N THR A 928 -25.11 -43.95 -21.85
CA THR A 928 -24.74 -42.50 -22.01
C THR A 928 -25.48 -41.49 -22.95
N GLN A 929 -25.64 -40.26 -22.40
CA GLN A 929 -25.88 -38.90 -22.99
C GLN A 929 -27.33 -38.46 -23.41
N PRO A 930 -27.71 -37.14 -23.35
CA PRO A 930 -27.65 -36.24 -22.17
C PRO A 930 -28.84 -35.22 -21.97
N ASP A 931 -28.99 -34.72 -20.72
CA ASP A 931 -29.47 -33.38 -20.26
C ASP A 931 -30.95 -32.85 -20.36
N PRO A 932 -31.48 -32.33 -19.23
CA PRO A 932 -32.53 -31.28 -19.18
C PRO A 932 -32.27 -30.15 -18.13
N GLY A 933 -32.81 -28.94 -18.31
CA GLY A 933 -32.69 -27.83 -17.33
C GLY A 933 -33.95 -26.97 -17.14
N PRO A 934 -33.88 -25.77 -16.52
CA PRO A 934 -32.85 -25.31 -15.57
C PRO A 934 -33.40 -24.58 -14.31
N LYS A 935 -32.63 -24.56 -13.21
CA LYS A 935 -32.72 -23.54 -12.15
C LYS A 935 -31.99 -22.26 -12.60
N PRO A 936 -32.07 -21.13 -11.89
CA PRO A 936 -31.04 -20.09 -12.00
C PRO A 936 -29.68 -20.74 -11.71
N ASP A 937 -28.79 -20.75 -12.69
CA ASP A 937 -27.53 -21.47 -12.59
C ASP A 937 -26.61 -20.74 -11.58
N PRO A 938 -26.14 -21.38 -10.49
CA PRO A 938 -25.17 -20.74 -9.58
C PRO A 938 -23.85 -20.40 -10.28
N ASN A 939 -23.57 -20.98 -11.45
CA ASN A 939 -22.46 -20.64 -12.31
C ASN A 939 -22.72 -19.39 -13.18
N THR A 940 -23.90 -18.73 -13.09
CA THR A 940 -24.20 -17.51 -13.86
C THR A 940 -23.19 -16.40 -13.50
N PRO A 941 -22.36 -15.92 -14.44
CA PRO A 941 -21.36 -14.90 -14.15
C PRO A 941 -22.03 -13.56 -13.79
N ARG A 942 -21.41 -12.79 -12.90
CA ARG A 942 -21.89 -11.46 -12.48
C ARG A 942 -20.73 -10.45 -12.47
N GLY A 943 -21.05 -9.16 -12.24
CA GLY A 943 -20.09 -8.07 -12.14
C GLY A 943 -19.06 -7.99 -13.28
N ALA A 944 -17.84 -7.57 -12.97
CA ALA A 944 -16.75 -7.44 -13.94
C ALA A 944 -16.32 -8.77 -14.58
N ILE A 945 -16.51 -9.90 -13.90
CA ILE A 945 -16.20 -11.25 -14.43
C ILE A 945 -17.16 -11.61 -15.57
N ARG A 946 -18.46 -11.30 -15.42
CA ARG A 946 -19.45 -11.39 -16.51
C ARG A 946 -19.08 -10.53 -17.69
N ASP A 947 -18.69 -9.29 -17.44
CA ASP A 947 -18.47 -8.32 -18.51
C ASP A 947 -17.19 -8.65 -19.30
N TYR A 948 -16.14 -9.13 -18.62
CA TYR A 948 -14.97 -9.75 -19.24
C TYR A 948 -15.32 -11.00 -20.06
N TRP A 949 -16.14 -11.91 -19.51
CA TRP A 949 -16.59 -13.13 -20.19
C TRP A 949 -17.38 -12.80 -21.46
N LEU A 950 -18.32 -11.84 -21.39
CA LEU A 950 -19.09 -11.37 -22.54
C LEU A 950 -18.19 -10.71 -23.60
N ALA A 951 -17.25 -9.85 -23.20
CA ALA A 951 -16.29 -9.23 -24.11
C ALA A 951 -15.42 -10.27 -24.85
N ASN A 952 -15.10 -11.39 -24.20
CA ASN A 952 -14.36 -12.51 -24.78
C ASN A 952 -15.23 -13.50 -25.60
N GLY A 953 -16.48 -13.16 -25.91
CA GLY A 953 -17.40 -13.98 -26.72
C GLY A 953 -18.36 -14.88 -25.94
N GLY A 954 -18.37 -14.78 -24.60
CA GLY A 954 -19.26 -15.52 -23.72
C GLY A 954 -19.14 -17.03 -23.87
N ALA A 955 -20.28 -17.72 -23.91
CA ALA A 955 -20.34 -19.18 -24.05
C ALA A 955 -19.78 -19.71 -25.39
N SER A 956 -19.59 -18.85 -26.39
CA SER A 956 -18.95 -19.16 -27.68
C SER A 956 -17.49 -18.68 -27.74
N GLY A 957 -17.02 -17.99 -26.69
CA GLY A 957 -15.66 -17.50 -26.54
C GLY A 957 -14.67 -18.57 -26.11
N TRP A 958 -13.39 -18.20 -25.99
CA TRP A 958 -12.33 -19.15 -25.61
C TRP A 958 -12.49 -19.68 -24.17
N LEU A 959 -13.14 -18.92 -23.28
CA LEU A 959 -13.53 -19.37 -21.94
C LEU A 959 -14.61 -20.46 -21.98
N GLY A 960 -15.47 -20.49 -23.00
CA GLY A 960 -16.66 -21.33 -23.05
C GLY A 960 -17.67 -20.99 -21.96
N LYS A 961 -18.46 -21.98 -21.53
CA LYS A 961 -19.43 -21.83 -20.42
C LYS A 961 -18.72 -21.73 -19.06
N PRO A 962 -19.31 -21.06 -18.07
CA PRO A 962 -18.89 -21.18 -16.67
C PRO A 962 -19.11 -22.62 -16.18
N THR A 963 -18.29 -23.05 -15.22
CA THR A 963 -18.26 -24.43 -14.68
C THR A 963 -18.25 -24.49 -13.15
N GLY A 964 -18.03 -23.35 -12.51
CA GLY A 964 -18.23 -23.15 -11.07
C GLY A 964 -18.90 -21.80 -10.80
N ALA A 965 -19.45 -21.64 -9.60
CA ALA A 965 -19.91 -20.35 -9.11
C ALA A 965 -18.75 -19.36 -8.99
N GLU A 966 -19.04 -18.07 -9.13
CA GLU A 966 -18.08 -17.02 -8.80
C GLU A 966 -17.82 -17.00 -7.28
N LEU A 967 -16.56 -17.21 -6.90
CA LEU A 967 -16.05 -17.28 -5.54
C LEU A 967 -15.44 -15.93 -5.15
N ALA A 968 -15.69 -15.48 -3.91
CA ALA A 968 -14.91 -14.41 -3.31
C ALA A 968 -13.50 -14.95 -2.95
N VAL A 969 -12.47 -14.16 -3.25
CA VAL A 969 -11.07 -14.45 -2.89
C VAL A 969 -10.46 -13.22 -2.21
N LYS A 970 -9.33 -13.37 -1.51
CA LYS A 970 -8.75 -12.26 -0.74
C LYS A 970 -8.37 -11.10 -1.67
N GLY A 971 -9.09 -9.99 -1.58
CA GLY A 971 -8.89 -8.79 -2.43
C GLY A 971 -9.63 -8.81 -3.77
N GLY A 972 -10.55 -9.76 -4.02
CA GLY A 972 -11.22 -9.86 -5.31
C GLY A 972 -12.24 -11.00 -5.44
N ALA A 973 -12.44 -11.45 -6.68
CA ALA A 973 -13.30 -12.57 -7.04
C ALA A 973 -12.63 -13.46 -8.10
N SER A 974 -13.03 -14.72 -8.19
CA SER A 974 -12.61 -15.63 -9.27
C SER A 974 -13.75 -16.53 -9.72
N GLN A 975 -13.74 -16.94 -11.00
CA GLN A 975 -14.71 -17.89 -11.53
C GLN A 975 -14.10 -18.80 -12.60
N THR A 976 -14.36 -20.10 -12.48
CA THR A 976 -13.85 -21.12 -13.41
C THR A 976 -14.81 -21.38 -14.56
N PHE A 977 -14.29 -21.39 -15.78
CA PHE A 977 -14.97 -21.66 -17.04
C PHE A 977 -14.32 -22.88 -17.74
N GLN A 978 -14.93 -23.36 -18.83
CA GLN A 978 -14.45 -24.52 -19.58
C GLN A 978 -13.02 -24.38 -20.13
N GLY A 979 -12.61 -23.16 -20.50
CA GLY A 979 -11.30 -22.86 -21.09
C GLY A 979 -10.27 -22.23 -20.15
N GLY A 980 -10.63 -21.89 -18.91
CA GLY A 980 -9.75 -21.21 -17.96
C GLY A 980 -10.50 -20.58 -16.78
N THR A 981 -9.79 -19.84 -15.93
CA THR A 981 -10.38 -19.14 -14.78
C THR A 981 -10.18 -17.64 -14.96
N VAL A 982 -11.24 -16.87 -14.77
CA VAL A 982 -11.17 -15.40 -14.71
C VAL A 982 -10.94 -14.99 -13.26
N PHE A 983 -9.97 -14.11 -13.04
CA PHE A 983 -9.71 -13.49 -11.74
C PHE A 983 -9.96 -11.99 -11.88
N TRP A 984 -10.59 -11.39 -10.87
CA TRP A 984 -10.86 -9.96 -10.79
C TRP A 984 -10.39 -9.39 -9.45
N SER A 985 -9.75 -8.24 -9.47
CA SER A 985 -9.60 -7.37 -8.29
C SER A 985 -9.98 -5.93 -8.65
N SER A 986 -10.30 -5.11 -7.64
CA SER A 986 -10.52 -3.67 -7.83
C SER A 986 -9.28 -2.93 -8.35
N SER A 987 -8.08 -3.45 -8.06
CA SER A 987 -6.80 -2.83 -8.45
C SER A 987 -6.30 -3.24 -9.84
N THR A 988 -6.67 -4.42 -10.32
CA THR A 988 -6.16 -5.00 -11.59
C THR A 988 -7.21 -5.08 -12.68
N GLY A 989 -8.50 -5.10 -12.35
CA GLY A 989 -9.55 -5.47 -13.30
C GLY A 989 -9.69 -6.99 -13.44
N ALA A 990 -10.48 -7.42 -14.42
CA ALA A 990 -10.76 -8.83 -14.68
C ALA A 990 -9.89 -9.35 -15.84
N HIS A 991 -9.20 -10.48 -15.63
CA HIS A 991 -8.32 -11.11 -16.61
C HIS A 991 -8.51 -12.63 -16.64
N GLY A 992 -8.37 -13.21 -17.82
CA GLY A 992 -8.51 -14.65 -18.05
C GLY A 992 -7.17 -15.37 -18.02
N VAL A 993 -7.05 -16.40 -17.18
CA VAL A 993 -5.85 -17.25 -17.07
C VAL A 993 -6.18 -18.65 -17.57
N LYS A 994 -5.31 -19.27 -18.39
CA LYS A 994 -5.60 -20.56 -19.07
C LYS A 994 -4.42 -21.52 -19.21
N GLY A 995 -4.71 -22.77 -19.54
CA GLY A 995 -3.74 -23.78 -19.98
C GLY A 995 -2.55 -23.98 -19.02
N GLY A 996 -1.34 -23.96 -19.58
CA GLY A 996 -0.09 -24.09 -18.81
C GLY A 996 0.11 -22.94 -17.81
N VAL A 997 -0.24 -21.71 -18.20
CA VAL A 997 -0.13 -20.52 -17.34
C VAL A 997 -1.01 -20.66 -16.10
N LEU A 998 -2.25 -21.12 -16.27
CA LEU A 998 -3.18 -21.42 -15.17
C LEU A 998 -2.64 -22.53 -14.25
N SER A 999 -1.99 -23.54 -14.82
CA SER A 999 -1.43 -24.67 -14.07
C SER A 999 -0.24 -24.25 -13.19
N GLU A 1000 0.60 -23.34 -13.67
CA GLU A 1000 1.71 -22.78 -12.90
C GLU A 1000 1.23 -21.73 -11.87
N TYR A 1001 0.27 -20.89 -12.24
CA TYR A 1001 -0.38 -19.98 -11.29
C TYR A 1001 -1.04 -20.75 -10.12
N ALA A 1002 -1.63 -21.92 -10.40
CA ALA A 1002 -2.13 -22.84 -9.38
C ALA A 1002 -1.01 -23.42 -8.48
N SER A 1003 0.12 -23.81 -9.08
CA SER A 1003 1.30 -24.34 -8.37
C SER A 1003 1.80 -23.34 -7.31
N LEU A 1004 1.79 -22.06 -7.68
CA LEU A 1004 2.23 -20.93 -6.86
C LEU A 1004 1.19 -20.39 -5.88
N LYS A 1005 0.01 -21.04 -5.78
CA LYS A 1005 -1.15 -20.70 -4.93
C LYS A 1005 -2.01 -19.50 -5.36
N TRP A 1006 -2.17 -19.30 -6.67
CA TRP A 1006 -3.12 -18.34 -7.25
C TRP A 1006 -2.88 -16.89 -6.75
N GLU A 1007 -3.94 -16.12 -6.52
CA GLU A 1007 -3.88 -14.73 -6.05
C GLU A 1007 -3.32 -14.59 -4.63
N GLN A 1008 -3.35 -15.68 -3.85
CA GLN A 1008 -2.72 -15.80 -2.52
C GLN A 1008 -1.22 -16.14 -2.61
N GLY A 1009 -0.71 -16.34 -3.82
CA GLY A 1009 0.67 -16.71 -4.12
C GLY A 1009 1.64 -15.54 -4.24
N LYS A 1010 2.91 -15.87 -4.51
CA LYS A 1010 3.99 -14.87 -4.73
C LYS A 1010 3.68 -13.91 -5.91
N LEU A 1011 2.80 -14.29 -6.85
CA LEU A 1011 2.46 -13.52 -8.03
C LEU A 1011 1.41 -12.42 -7.79
N GLY A 1012 0.47 -12.60 -6.85
CA GLY A 1012 -0.74 -11.78 -6.77
C GLY A 1012 -1.68 -11.98 -7.97
N PHE A 1013 -2.67 -11.11 -8.12
CA PHE A 1013 -3.65 -11.15 -9.22
C PHE A 1013 -2.99 -10.94 -10.60
N PRO A 1014 -3.56 -11.49 -11.69
CA PRO A 1014 -3.18 -11.11 -13.05
C PRO A 1014 -3.47 -9.63 -13.31
N THR A 1015 -2.56 -8.97 -14.02
CA THR A 1015 -2.65 -7.56 -14.48
C THR A 1015 -2.72 -7.44 -16.00
N SER A 1016 -2.55 -8.56 -16.72
CA SER A 1016 -2.81 -8.66 -18.15
C SER A 1016 -3.55 -9.96 -18.47
N ASP A 1017 -4.14 -10.00 -19.66
CA ASP A 1017 -4.45 -11.28 -20.32
C ASP A 1017 -3.16 -11.93 -20.86
N GLU A 1018 -3.28 -13.15 -21.37
CA GLU A 1018 -2.17 -13.88 -22.00
C GLU A 1018 -1.72 -13.20 -23.31
N ASN A 1019 -0.50 -12.67 -23.31
CA ASN A 1019 0.17 -12.08 -24.47
C ASN A 1019 0.85 -13.18 -25.30
N ALA A 1020 0.65 -13.15 -26.62
CA ALA A 1020 1.32 -14.09 -27.53
C ALA A 1020 2.79 -13.70 -27.73
N LEU A 1021 3.69 -14.67 -27.56
CA LEU A 1021 5.14 -14.54 -27.78
C LEU A 1021 5.62 -15.45 -28.91
N ARG A 1022 6.90 -15.33 -29.27
CA ARG A 1022 7.51 -16.14 -30.34
C ARG A 1022 7.54 -17.63 -29.96
N GLY A 1023 6.56 -18.40 -30.45
CA GLY A 1023 6.43 -19.84 -30.17
C GLY A 1023 5.93 -20.17 -28.75
N GLY A 1024 5.34 -19.19 -28.07
CA GLY A 1024 4.92 -19.29 -26.67
C GLY A 1024 3.96 -18.18 -26.28
N ALA A 1025 3.82 -17.95 -24.99
CA ALA A 1025 2.99 -16.90 -24.42
C ALA A 1025 3.52 -16.42 -23.07
N SER A 1026 3.05 -15.27 -22.60
CA SER A 1026 3.26 -14.83 -21.21
C SER A 1026 2.08 -14.06 -20.63
N GLN A 1027 1.94 -14.08 -19.31
CA GLN A 1027 0.90 -13.32 -18.61
C GLN A 1027 1.50 -12.61 -17.40
N VAL A 1028 1.16 -11.33 -17.25
CA VAL A 1028 1.68 -10.46 -16.18
C VAL A 1028 0.75 -10.53 -14.98
N PHE A 1029 1.36 -10.55 -13.79
CA PHE A 1029 0.70 -10.54 -12.48
C PHE A 1029 1.29 -9.39 -11.66
N GLN A 1030 0.65 -9.04 -10.54
CA GLN A 1030 1.05 -7.90 -9.69
C GLN A 1030 2.55 -7.91 -9.30
N ASN A 1031 3.13 -9.08 -9.07
CA ASN A 1031 4.48 -9.23 -8.50
C ASN A 1031 5.45 -10.04 -9.39
N GLY A 1032 5.07 -10.40 -10.62
CA GLY A 1032 5.91 -11.21 -11.52
C GLY A 1032 5.19 -11.62 -12.80
N GLN A 1033 5.79 -12.51 -13.58
CA GLN A 1033 5.26 -12.89 -14.90
C GLN A 1033 5.48 -14.37 -15.19
N ILE A 1034 4.44 -15.07 -15.64
CA ILE A 1034 4.55 -16.47 -16.09
C ILE A 1034 4.82 -16.48 -17.59
N HIS A 1035 5.76 -17.31 -18.03
CA HIS A 1035 6.07 -17.54 -19.44
C HIS A 1035 5.88 -19.03 -19.77
N TRP A 1036 5.24 -19.32 -20.91
CA TRP A 1036 4.93 -20.69 -21.35
C TRP A 1036 5.38 -20.95 -22.80
N THR A 1037 5.94 -22.14 -23.04
CA THR A 1037 6.01 -22.73 -24.38
C THR A 1037 5.63 -24.21 -24.35
N GLY A 1038 5.22 -24.76 -25.50
CA GLY A 1038 5.02 -26.20 -25.66
C GLY A 1038 6.30 -27.05 -25.56
N SER A 1039 7.49 -26.45 -25.45
CA SER A 1039 8.78 -27.14 -25.30
C SER A 1039 9.39 -27.05 -23.90
N THR A 1040 9.01 -26.04 -23.12
CA THR A 1040 9.56 -25.76 -21.79
C THR A 1040 8.58 -26.10 -20.67
N GLY A 1041 7.27 -25.91 -20.89
CA GLY A 1041 6.30 -25.77 -19.80
C GLY A 1041 6.07 -24.30 -19.46
N ALA A 1042 5.34 -24.05 -18.37
CA ALA A 1042 5.07 -22.71 -17.82
C ALA A 1042 5.93 -22.51 -16.57
N HIS A 1043 6.59 -21.36 -16.46
CA HIS A 1043 7.43 -20.99 -15.32
C HIS A 1043 7.25 -19.52 -14.98
N ALA A 1044 7.17 -19.19 -13.69
CA ALA A 1044 7.20 -17.81 -13.22
C ALA A 1044 8.63 -17.24 -13.11
N THR A 1045 8.78 -15.96 -13.43
CA THR A 1045 10.01 -15.16 -13.25
C THR A 1045 9.69 -13.92 -12.41
N PHE A 1046 10.59 -13.54 -11.50
CA PHE A 1046 10.36 -12.43 -10.57
C PHE A 1046 11.59 -11.51 -10.43
N GLY A 1047 11.35 -10.26 -10.02
CA GLY A 1047 12.35 -9.36 -9.45
C GLY A 1047 13.67 -9.26 -10.24
N ALA A 1048 14.80 -9.45 -9.56
CA ALA A 1048 16.13 -9.26 -10.13
C ALA A 1048 16.47 -10.24 -11.27
N ILE A 1049 15.97 -11.48 -11.23
CA ILE A 1049 16.19 -12.47 -12.30
C ILE A 1049 15.37 -12.10 -13.54
N GLN A 1050 14.11 -11.69 -13.36
CA GLN A 1050 13.28 -11.13 -14.44
C GLN A 1050 13.90 -9.85 -15.03
N GLY A 1051 14.46 -8.97 -14.19
CA GLY A 1051 15.17 -7.76 -14.62
C GLY A 1051 16.45 -8.03 -15.42
N TYR A 1052 17.24 -9.02 -15.01
CA TYR A 1052 18.42 -9.44 -15.78
C TYR A 1052 18.03 -10.08 -17.13
N TRP A 1053 17.00 -10.92 -17.14
CA TRP A 1053 16.53 -11.57 -18.36
C TRP A 1053 15.89 -10.59 -19.35
N SER A 1054 15.13 -9.60 -18.85
CA SER A 1054 14.55 -8.54 -19.69
C SER A 1054 15.63 -7.65 -20.32
N GLY A 1055 16.63 -7.22 -19.54
CA GLY A 1055 17.81 -6.52 -20.03
C GLY A 1055 18.65 -7.36 -21.02
N SER A 1056 18.60 -8.69 -20.89
CA SER A 1056 19.24 -9.63 -21.83
C SER A 1056 18.44 -9.87 -23.12
N GLY A 1057 17.27 -9.24 -23.30
CA GLY A 1057 16.43 -9.35 -24.50
C GLY A 1057 15.27 -10.36 -24.41
N TRP A 1058 14.86 -10.77 -23.20
CA TRP A 1058 13.78 -11.74 -22.95
C TRP A 1058 13.98 -13.06 -23.73
N GLU A 1059 12.90 -13.63 -24.30
CA GLU A 1059 12.91 -14.91 -25.02
C GLU A 1059 13.61 -14.84 -26.39
N ASN A 1060 13.88 -13.62 -26.87
CA ASN A 1060 14.71 -13.38 -28.06
C ASN A 1060 16.19 -13.16 -27.71
N GLY A 1061 16.50 -12.99 -26.42
CA GLY A 1061 17.84 -12.93 -25.87
C GLY A 1061 18.54 -14.29 -25.86
N TRP A 1062 19.83 -14.30 -25.50
CA TRP A 1062 20.65 -15.52 -25.52
C TRP A 1062 20.17 -16.60 -24.52
N LEU A 1063 19.40 -16.21 -23.50
CA LEU A 1063 18.80 -17.12 -22.51
C LEU A 1063 17.64 -17.94 -23.09
N GLY A 1064 16.91 -17.42 -24.08
CA GLY A 1064 15.63 -18.01 -24.51
C GLY A 1064 14.57 -17.98 -23.39
N TYR A 1065 13.65 -18.95 -23.38
CA TYR A 1065 12.63 -19.09 -22.34
C TYR A 1065 13.16 -19.76 -21.05
N PRO A 1066 12.54 -19.51 -19.88
CA PRO A 1066 12.76 -20.31 -18.68
C PRO A 1066 12.38 -21.78 -18.89
N THR A 1067 13.03 -22.68 -18.15
CA THR A 1067 12.91 -24.16 -18.21
C THR A 1067 12.77 -24.80 -16.83
N GLY A 1068 12.53 -23.97 -15.82
CA GLY A 1068 12.41 -24.33 -14.42
C GLY A 1068 12.15 -23.06 -13.60
N ASP A 1069 11.66 -23.24 -12.38
CA ASP A 1069 11.21 -22.15 -11.52
C ASP A 1069 12.39 -21.56 -10.72
N GLU A 1070 12.16 -20.46 -10.01
CA GLU A 1070 13.16 -19.85 -9.12
C GLU A 1070 13.50 -20.76 -7.93
N LEU A 1071 14.71 -21.32 -7.93
CA LEU A 1071 15.24 -22.13 -6.84
C LEU A 1071 15.95 -21.24 -5.82
N SER A 1072 15.54 -21.32 -4.55
CA SER A 1072 16.28 -20.69 -3.45
C SER A 1072 17.60 -21.42 -3.21
N VAL A 1073 18.72 -20.73 -3.42
CA VAL A 1073 20.09 -21.24 -3.18
C VAL A 1073 20.72 -20.58 -1.97
N LYS A 1074 21.83 -21.14 -1.45
CA LYS A 1074 22.46 -20.64 -0.22
C LYS A 1074 23.06 -19.25 -0.44
N GLY A 1075 22.32 -18.21 -0.02
CA GLY A 1075 22.72 -16.80 -0.17
C GLY A 1075 22.11 -16.10 -1.39
N GLY A 1076 21.18 -16.71 -2.11
CA GLY A 1076 20.64 -16.17 -3.36
C GLY A 1076 19.42 -16.90 -3.91
N VAL A 1077 19.16 -16.69 -5.20
CA VAL A 1077 18.15 -17.41 -5.99
C VAL A 1077 18.79 -17.74 -7.34
N SER A 1078 18.43 -18.87 -7.96
CA SER A 1078 18.82 -19.21 -9.33
C SER A 1078 17.65 -19.70 -10.16
N GLN A 1079 17.71 -19.50 -11.48
CA GLN A 1079 16.70 -19.98 -12.43
C GLN A 1079 17.35 -20.41 -13.74
N THR A 1080 16.87 -21.52 -14.32
CA THR A 1080 17.44 -22.10 -15.54
C THR A 1080 16.56 -21.81 -16.76
N PHE A 1081 17.20 -21.40 -17.84
CA PHE A 1081 16.64 -21.03 -19.13
C PHE A 1081 17.27 -21.90 -20.24
N GLN A 1082 16.68 -21.88 -21.43
CA GLN A 1082 17.13 -22.68 -22.59
C GLN A 1082 18.61 -22.49 -22.93
N GLY A 1083 19.15 -21.27 -22.74
CA GLY A 1083 20.54 -20.91 -23.03
C GLY A 1083 21.51 -20.93 -21.84
N GLY A 1084 21.03 -21.05 -20.60
CA GLY A 1084 21.88 -21.06 -19.41
C GLY A 1084 21.14 -20.84 -18.09
N THR A 1085 21.87 -20.60 -17.00
CA THR A 1085 21.30 -20.39 -15.66
C THR A 1085 21.66 -19.00 -15.14
N VAL A 1086 20.68 -18.26 -14.65
CA VAL A 1086 20.84 -16.94 -14.03
C VAL A 1086 20.92 -17.11 -12.51
N PHE A 1087 21.85 -16.40 -11.87
CA PHE A 1087 22.04 -16.40 -10.42
C PHE A 1087 21.93 -14.98 -9.88
N TRP A 1088 21.11 -14.78 -8.85
CA TRP A 1088 21.02 -13.55 -8.05
C TRP A 1088 21.60 -13.79 -6.66
N LYS A 1089 22.51 -12.91 -6.21
CA LYS A 1089 23.14 -12.95 -4.89
C LYS A 1089 22.50 -11.93 -3.95
N ARG A 1090 21.83 -12.41 -2.89
CA ARG A 1090 21.08 -11.58 -1.92
C ARG A 1090 21.94 -10.53 -1.21
N ALA A 1091 23.20 -10.86 -0.93
CA ALA A 1091 24.08 -10.01 -0.13
C ALA A 1091 24.74 -8.84 -0.89
N SER A 1092 24.71 -8.84 -2.23
CA SER A 1092 25.22 -7.73 -3.05
C SER A 1092 24.24 -7.23 -4.11
N GLY A 1093 23.04 -7.82 -4.22
CA GLY A 1093 22.02 -7.46 -5.21
C GLY A 1093 22.34 -7.88 -6.65
N GLN A 1094 23.58 -8.30 -6.93
CA GLN A 1094 24.07 -8.65 -8.27
C GLN A 1094 23.32 -9.84 -8.87
N THR A 1095 23.10 -9.78 -10.19
CA THR A 1095 22.49 -10.84 -10.99
C THR A 1095 23.34 -11.09 -12.23
N HIS A 1096 23.70 -12.35 -12.49
CA HIS A 1096 24.59 -12.72 -13.60
C HIS A 1096 24.16 -14.04 -14.25
N GLY A 1097 24.29 -14.12 -15.58
CA GLY A 1097 23.99 -15.30 -16.38
C GLY A 1097 25.23 -16.16 -16.66
N VAL A 1098 25.13 -17.48 -16.48
CA VAL A 1098 26.20 -18.45 -16.74
C VAL A 1098 25.73 -19.42 -17.84
N ARG A 1099 26.57 -19.71 -18.85
CA ARG A 1099 26.17 -20.50 -20.02
C ARG A 1099 27.23 -21.44 -20.60
N GLY A 1100 26.81 -22.28 -21.55
CA GLY A 1100 27.68 -23.09 -22.39
C GLY A 1100 28.66 -24.00 -21.63
N GLY A 1101 29.91 -24.05 -22.09
CA GLY A 1101 30.96 -24.85 -21.44
C GLY A 1101 31.32 -24.37 -20.03
N ILE A 1102 31.20 -23.07 -19.77
CA ILE A 1102 31.44 -22.47 -18.44
C ILE A 1102 30.37 -22.94 -17.45
N LEU A 1103 29.10 -22.98 -17.84
CA LEU A 1103 27.99 -23.50 -17.03
C LEU A 1103 28.19 -24.96 -16.65
N GLY A 1104 28.54 -25.81 -17.62
CA GLY A 1104 28.86 -27.22 -17.35
C GLY A 1104 29.99 -27.36 -16.33
N LYS A 1105 31.03 -26.51 -16.45
CA LYS A 1105 32.15 -26.53 -15.51
C LYS A 1105 31.80 -26.02 -14.11
N TYR A 1106 30.97 -24.98 -14.02
CA TYR A 1106 30.47 -24.46 -12.76
C TYR A 1106 29.61 -25.51 -12.03
N ALA A 1107 28.79 -26.27 -12.76
CA ALA A 1107 28.02 -27.40 -12.23
C ALA A 1107 28.92 -28.54 -11.69
N ASP A 1108 29.97 -28.91 -12.43
CA ASP A 1108 30.99 -29.87 -11.96
C ASP A 1108 31.65 -29.41 -10.65
N LEU A 1109 31.94 -28.11 -10.54
CA LEU A 1109 32.54 -27.49 -9.37
C LEU A 1109 31.58 -27.23 -8.20
N LYS A 1110 30.30 -27.64 -8.34
CA LYS A 1110 29.22 -27.55 -7.34
C LYS A 1110 28.59 -26.17 -7.16
N TRP A 1111 28.52 -25.40 -8.25
CA TRP A 1111 27.75 -24.16 -8.33
C TRP A 1111 28.18 -23.13 -7.27
N GLU A 1112 27.26 -22.33 -6.73
CA GLU A 1112 27.51 -21.30 -5.72
C GLU A 1112 27.96 -21.87 -4.37
N GLN A 1113 27.74 -23.17 -4.15
CA GLN A 1113 28.27 -23.93 -3.00
C GLN A 1113 29.67 -24.50 -3.25
N GLY A 1114 30.22 -24.29 -4.45
CA GLY A 1114 31.54 -24.72 -4.89
C GLY A 1114 32.69 -23.83 -4.41
N LYS A 1115 33.89 -24.12 -4.90
CA LYS A 1115 35.10 -23.32 -4.59
C LYS A 1115 35.06 -21.89 -5.12
N LEU A 1116 34.19 -21.60 -6.09
CA LEU A 1116 34.16 -20.33 -6.83
C LEU A 1116 33.24 -19.28 -6.22
N GLY A 1117 32.24 -19.67 -5.42
CA GLY A 1117 31.13 -18.80 -5.02
C GLY A 1117 30.23 -18.42 -6.21
N PHE A 1118 29.40 -17.39 -6.03
CA PHE A 1118 28.52 -16.86 -7.08
C PHE A 1118 29.30 -16.25 -8.26
N PRO A 1119 28.72 -16.17 -9.47
CA PRO A 1119 29.23 -15.30 -10.53
C PRO A 1119 29.17 -13.83 -10.09
N VAL A 1120 30.20 -13.06 -10.45
CA VAL A 1120 30.31 -11.60 -10.20
C VAL A 1120 30.54 -10.80 -11.48
N SER A 1121 30.61 -11.48 -12.63
CA SER A 1121 30.52 -10.91 -13.96
C SER A 1121 29.63 -11.79 -14.84
N ASP A 1122 29.19 -11.25 -15.96
CA ASP A 1122 28.73 -12.05 -17.09
C ASP A 1122 29.93 -12.66 -17.86
N GLU A 1123 29.65 -13.51 -18.85
CA GLU A 1123 30.69 -14.12 -19.69
C GLU A 1123 31.33 -13.09 -20.64
N ASN A 1124 32.62 -12.83 -20.44
CA ASN A 1124 33.48 -12.06 -21.35
C ASN A 1124 33.84 -12.92 -22.57
N THR A 1125 33.17 -12.68 -23.69
CA THR A 1125 33.37 -13.41 -24.96
C THR A 1125 34.29 -12.68 -25.93
N GLY A 1126 34.97 -13.43 -26.81
CA GLY A 1126 35.81 -12.87 -27.87
C GLY A 1126 37.30 -12.89 -27.56
N LEU A 1127 37.70 -13.66 -26.54
CA LEU A 1127 39.09 -13.93 -26.20
C LEU A 1127 39.78 -14.72 -27.33
N ARG A 1128 41.11 -14.80 -27.27
CA ARG A 1128 41.99 -15.45 -28.27
C ARG A 1128 41.40 -16.76 -28.82
N ASN A 1129 41.45 -16.95 -30.13
CA ASN A 1129 40.94 -18.16 -30.82
C ASN A 1129 39.43 -18.44 -30.59
N GLY A 1130 38.63 -17.43 -30.25
CA GLY A 1130 37.17 -17.56 -30.05
C GLY A 1130 36.79 -18.17 -28.70
N GLY A 1131 37.61 -17.94 -27.67
CA GLY A 1131 37.28 -18.35 -26.29
C GLY A 1131 36.51 -17.30 -25.51
N ALA A 1132 36.27 -17.61 -24.23
CA ALA A 1132 35.53 -16.78 -23.28
C ALA A 1132 35.99 -17.04 -21.84
N SER A 1133 35.66 -16.14 -20.92
CA SER A 1133 35.83 -16.35 -19.48
C SER A 1133 34.76 -15.68 -18.64
N GLN A 1134 34.57 -16.14 -17.40
CA GLN A 1134 33.60 -15.56 -16.46
C GLN A 1134 34.16 -15.55 -15.04
N VAL A 1135 33.96 -14.43 -14.34
CA VAL A 1135 34.49 -14.19 -12.99
C VAL A 1135 33.45 -14.57 -11.93
N PHE A 1136 33.94 -15.21 -10.87
CA PHE A 1136 33.18 -15.64 -9.70
C PHE A 1136 33.85 -15.08 -8.42
N GLU A 1137 33.17 -15.11 -7.28
CA GLU A 1137 33.65 -14.51 -6.02
C GLU A 1137 35.08 -14.92 -5.61
N HIS A 1138 35.53 -16.11 -5.99
CA HIS A 1138 36.79 -16.72 -5.54
C HIS A 1138 37.66 -17.26 -6.70
N GLY A 1139 37.41 -16.85 -7.94
CA GLY A 1139 38.23 -17.24 -9.09
C GLY A 1139 37.53 -17.04 -10.44
N GLN A 1140 38.05 -17.67 -11.49
CA GLN A 1140 37.56 -17.44 -12.86
C GLN A 1140 37.56 -18.74 -13.67
N ILE A 1141 36.52 -18.97 -14.47
CA ILE A 1141 36.46 -20.08 -15.42
C ILE A 1141 36.83 -19.54 -16.81
N HIS A 1142 37.71 -20.25 -17.50
CA HIS A 1142 38.14 -19.95 -18.87
C HIS A 1142 37.78 -21.10 -19.80
N TRP A 1143 37.22 -20.79 -20.98
CA TRP A 1143 36.83 -21.75 -22.01
C TRP A 1143 37.44 -21.40 -23.37
N SER A 1144 37.83 -22.40 -24.13
CA SER A 1144 38.10 -22.26 -25.57
C SER A 1144 37.64 -23.50 -26.36
N PRO A 1145 37.39 -23.37 -27.67
CA PRO A 1145 37.07 -24.52 -28.54
C PRO A 1145 38.14 -25.62 -28.55
N ALA A 1146 39.40 -25.28 -28.22
CA ALA A 1146 40.53 -26.20 -28.24
C ALA A 1146 40.82 -26.88 -26.89
N THR A 1147 40.26 -26.37 -25.78
CA THR A 1147 40.56 -26.84 -24.42
C THR A 1147 39.35 -27.37 -23.66
N GLY A 1148 38.15 -26.84 -23.93
CA GLY A 1148 37.05 -26.92 -22.97
C GLY A 1148 37.22 -25.90 -21.83
N ALA A 1149 36.43 -26.05 -20.76
CA ALA A 1149 36.36 -25.10 -19.64
C ALA A 1149 37.09 -25.60 -18.39
N TYR A 1150 37.94 -24.72 -17.81
CA TYR A 1150 38.68 -24.99 -16.58
C TYR A 1150 38.67 -23.78 -15.64
N SER A 1151 38.72 -24.04 -14.32
CA SER A 1151 38.83 -22.99 -13.30
C SER A 1151 40.28 -22.67 -12.97
N THR A 1152 40.59 -21.39 -12.86
CA THR A 1152 41.87 -20.83 -12.36
C THR A 1152 41.59 -20.04 -11.09
N LEU A 1153 42.34 -20.24 -10.01
CA LEU A 1153 42.13 -19.61 -8.71
C LEU A 1153 43.41 -18.94 -8.18
N GLY A 1154 43.24 -17.88 -7.39
CA GLY A 1154 44.27 -17.27 -6.54
C GLY A 1154 45.66 -17.13 -7.18
N ALA A 1155 46.71 -17.55 -6.48
CA ALA A 1155 48.09 -17.27 -6.87
C ALA A 1155 48.50 -17.84 -8.25
N ILE A 1156 47.89 -18.93 -8.71
CA ILE A 1156 48.13 -19.48 -10.07
C ILE A 1156 47.45 -18.59 -11.12
N GLN A 1157 46.22 -18.12 -10.85
CA GLN A 1157 45.52 -17.13 -11.66
C GLN A 1157 46.29 -15.79 -11.72
N ASP A 1158 46.73 -15.27 -10.57
CA ASP A 1158 47.50 -14.02 -10.45
C ASP A 1158 48.81 -14.07 -11.29
N TYR A 1159 49.52 -15.20 -11.23
CA TYR A 1159 50.72 -15.39 -12.05
C TYR A 1159 50.38 -15.48 -13.54
N TRP A 1160 49.36 -16.25 -13.92
CA TRP A 1160 48.97 -16.37 -15.33
C TRP A 1160 48.53 -15.02 -15.92
N GLN A 1161 47.78 -14.22 -15.15
CA GLN A 1161 47.45 -12.82 -15.46
C GLN A 1161 48.72 -12.01 -15.73
N SER A 1162 49.74 -12.10 -14.88
CA SER A 1162 51.02 -11.40 -15.07
C SER A 1162 51.75 -11.81 -16.36
N THR A 1163 51.50 -13.01 -16.89
CA THR A 1163 52.06 -13.48 -18.18
C THR A 1163 51.24 -13.09 -19.42
N GLY A 1164 50.16 -12.32 -19.25
CA GLY A 1164 49.28 -11.87 -20.34
C GLY A 1164 48.09 -12.78 -20.61
N TRP A 1165 47.62 -13.55 -19.61
CA TRP A 1165 46.47 -14.47 -19.72
C TRP A 1165 46.60 -15.43 -20.92
N GLU A 1166 45.51 -15.67 -21.64
CA GLU A 1166 45.46 -16.54 -22.82
C GLU A 1166 46.25 -15.97 -24.00
N ASN A 1167 46.57 -14.67 -24.01
CA ASN A 1167 47.43 -14.02 -25.01
C ASN A 1167 48.92 -14.26 -24.74
N GLY A 1168 49.27 -14.66 -23.52
CA GLY A 1168 50.61 -15.08 -23.13
C GLY A 1168 51.11 -16.34 -23.84
N TRP A 1169 52.35 -16.72 -23.53
CA TRP A 1169 53.02 -17.90 -24.10
C TRP A 1169 52.45 -19.22 -23.59
N LEU A 1170 51.73 -19.21 -22.46
CA LEU A 1170 51.05 -20.37 -21.89
C LEU A 1170 49.74 -20.73 -22.63
N GLY A 1171 49.06 -19.75 -23.25
CA GLY A 1171 47.73 -19.97 -23.83
C GLY A 1171 46.67 -20.27 -22.76
N TYR A 1172 45.60 -20.99 -23.14
CA TYR A 1172 44.53 -21.38 -22.21
C TYR A 1172 44.95 -22.51 -21.26
N PRO A 1173 44.29 -22.62 -20.08
CA PRO A 1173 44.40 -23.80 -19.23
C PRO A 1173 43.88 -25.06 -19.94
N THR A 1174 44.49 -26.20 -19.62
CA THR A 1174 44.15 -27.55 -20.13
C THR A 1174 43.82 -28.53 -19.00
N SER A 1175 43.82 -28.07 -17.75
CA SER A 1175 43.25 -28.74 -16.57
C SER A 1175 42.75 -27.71 -15.57
N ASP A 1176 42.05 -28.14 -14.53
CA ASP A 1176 41.97 -27.37 -13.28
C ASP A 1176 43.30 -27.46 -12.52
N GLU A 1177 43.36 -26.83 -11.35
CA GLU A 1177 44.43 -27.03 -10.36
C GLU A 1177 44.44 -28.45 -9.80
N ILE A 1178 45.60 -29.11 -9.88
CA ILE A 1178 45.87 -30.47 -9.44
C ILE A 1178 46.84 -30.41 -8.26
N ASN A 1179 46.47 -31.01 -7.12
CA ASN A 1179 47.42 -31.28 -6.03
C ASN A 1179 48.42 -32.33 -6.52
N ASP A 1180 49.73 -32.04 -6.49
CA ASP A 1180 50.75 -32.98 -6.90
C ASP A 1180 50.84 -34.16 -5.89
N PRO A 1181 50.53 -35.40 -6.30
CA PRO A 1181 50.55 -36.55 -5.39
C PRO A 1181 51.99 -37.00 -5.04
N LEU A 1182 53.00 -36.55 -5.79
CA LEU A 1182 54.42 -36.81 -5.56
C LEU A 1182 55.08 -35.68 -4.74
N LYS A 1183 54.56 -34.45 -4.82
CA LYS A 1183 55.06 -33.25 -4.11
C LYS A 1183 54.02 -32.68 -3.15
N LYS A 1184 53.91 -33.28 -1.96
CA LYS A 1184 52.95 -32.87 -0.90
C LYS A 1184 53.05 -31.38 -0.57
N GLY A 1185 51.98 -30.62 -0.86
CA GLY A 1185 51.92 -29.16 -0.66
C GLY A 1185 52.25 -28.34 -1.91
N GLU A 1186 52.40 -28.99 -3.07
CA GLU A 1186 52.51 -28.35 -4.37
C GLU A 1186 51.21 -28.54 -5.16
N VAL A 1187 50.76 -27.48 -5.82
CA VAL A 1187 49.59 -27.46 -6.71
C VAL A 1187 50.07 -27.01 -8.07
N TYR A 1188 49.61 -27.64 -9.14
CA TYR A 1188 49.96 -27.24 -10.50
C TYR A 1188 48.74 -27.22 -11.42
N GLN A 1189 48.80 -26.37 -12.45
CA GLN A 1189 47.79 -26.29 -13.49
C GLN A 1189 48.46 -26.39 -14.86
N ASN A 1190 47.87 -27.19 -15.74
CA ASN A 1190 48.35 -27.38 -17.10
C ASN A 1190 47.77 -26.29 -18.01
N TYR A 1191 48.56 -25.86 -18.99
CA TYR A 1191 48.20 -24.90 -20.02
C TYR A 1191 48.62 -25.43 -21.40
N GLN A 1192 48.18 -24.79 -22.48
CA GLN A 1192 48.53 -25.18 -23.85
C GLN A 1192 50.05 -25.12 -24.14
N GLY A 1193 50.76 -24.21 -23.48
CA GLY A 1193 52.19 -23.94 -23.68
C GLY A 1193 53.13 -24.39 -22.55
N GLY A 1194 52.63 -25.01 -21.48
CA GLY A 1194 53.42 -25.38 -20.30
C GLY A 1194 52.56 -25.67 -19.05
N GLN A 1195 53.15 -25.53 -17.86
CA GLN A 1195 52.47 -25.64 -16.57
C GLN A 1195 52.88 -24.49 -15.63
N ILE A 1196 51.98 -24.07 -14.75
CA ILE A 1196 52.30 -23.24 -13.57
C ILE A 1196 52.27 -24.16 -12.34
N HIS A 1197 53.27 -24.03 -11.46
CA HIS A 1197 53.37 -24.73 -10.17
C HIS A 1197 53.42 -23.70 -9.02
N TRP A 1198 52.63 -23.91 -7.97
CA TRP A 1198 52.60 -23.12 -6.73
C TRP A 1198 52.89 -24.02 -5.51
N ARG A 1199 53.71 -23.53 -4.58
CA ARG A 1199 54.04 -24.22 -3.32
C ARG A 1199 53.38 -23.57 -2.11
N SER A 1200 52.51 -24.30 -1.41
CA SER A 1200 51.87 -23.84 -0.19
C SER A 1200 52.84 -23.67 0.99
N SER A 1201 54.05 -24.24 0.91
CA SER A 1201 55.06 -24.23 1.98
C SER A 1201 55.86 -22.93 2.08
N ASN A 1202 55.89 -22.12 1.01
CA ASN A 1202 56.66 -20.88 0.93
C ASN A 1202 56.08 -19.82 -0.02
N GLY A 1203 54.93 -20.08 -0.66
CA GLY A 1203 54.30 -19.21 -1.64
C GLY A 1203 54.99 -19.13 -3.01
N SER A 1204 56.07 -19.88 -3.25
CA SER A 1204 56.84 -19.73 -4.50
C SER A 1204 56.09 -20.29 -5.70
N ILE A 1205 56.11 -19.54 -6.82
CA ILE A 1205 55.59 -19.96 -8.13
C ILE A 1205 56.73 -20.14 -9.12
N TYR A 1206 56.60 -21.14 -9.99
CA TYR A 1206 57.46 -21.31 -11.16
C TYR A 1206 56.70 -22.00 -12.31
N THR A 1207 57.24 -21.90 -13.53
CA THR A 1207 56.67 -22.56 -14.72
C THR A 1207 57.59 -23.66 -15.25
N THR A 1208 56.99 -24.70 -15.81
CA THR A 1208 57.66 -25.69 -16.66
C THR A 1208 57.07 -25.66 -18.07
N ARG A 1209 57.81 -26.19 -19.04
CA ARG A 1209 57.48 -26.19 -20.47
C ARG A 1209 57.68 -27.57 -21.06
#